data_AF-A0A2S9BCS3-F1
#
_entry.id   AF-A0A2S9BCS3-F1
#
_cell.length_a   1.000
_cell.length_b   1.000
_cell.length_c   1.000
_cell.angle_alpha   90.00
_cell.angle_beta   90.00
_cell.angle_gamma   90.00
#
_symmetry.space_group_name_H-M   'P 1'
#
loop_
_entity.id
_entity.type
_entity.pdbx_description
1 polymer ?
#
loop_
_entity_poly.entity_id
_entity_poly.type
_entity_poly.pdbx_seq_one_letter_code
_entity_poly.pdbx_strand_id
1 'polypeptide(L)'
;MSASPHWRTPRLHVIDNRGLPVRIVEYLRTAAGKTSQSLITRQVHDLNSRISAQWDPRLFGIASKANIHTVHGLAGSPLKIDSVDAGWRVSLPGLADEVLQSWDQRGNHWRYRYDALLRPVEVIENGKIEREQFTYGDHNANAAHNLRGQLLTLQEPCGLSTWPSFSLLGQPLVQIRTFDDGIGYCSAETYGPLNQTLTQTDAGGHRQNLHYDLAGYLRQVTLLRHGESELQPVWLDMQYNAAGQLIEQRAASDMLSCWHYDPRDGRLNRSHASIPGQAARQHLAYAYDPAGNVLHIKDLAFQPVYFANQLIDGERHFEYDSLYRLIRASGHDASPASELPGRPLPSDPQNLRNYTQHFDYDQGNNLTRLVHAREVGGYTRQMLIDPASNRALRWKEADPPPDFATFFDAHGNQRKLQHGAALLWNTQDQLCQVTLLEHANGLADDCEVYVYSQGERVGKRHETHTARATHYLQVRYLPGLEIRTRDNGEELHVISLPGNVRCLHWREKPPASVENNQLRYSLDDHLGSSMIEVDQLGRLISRETYYPFGGTALWLPVSSTLVDYKTVRYSGKEMDVSGLYYYGRRYYAPWLQRWISADPAGDVDGLNFYAFVGNDPIGNIDLEGTNRWPSKAALDEGLRKMAASSLEGDERRRQRNAPGRARQSLSKAIDRHLNILAISLRRGVDAQQQILNHRSSADFAVSSLRRGAVHLTGQVVSYGAGIAVGIGAQALGAVAPGAGNVVGIAMGFGAKKIVSALWDYAAERTGASASIKFKASRVSMEKIILKAEYKTMSAIDYIQQKYSKMLPDTRKGGLKGLKEATGTAIGLAAKSLAPNAASEISATASTVLGAVEIFHEMAGGSGELSAEKIAKGDRNLTNLIGALNSNLAEITSQFATTGVSAMNTFSFFGESAGDSVESLTQATRSVISELTYARTMLRSHSRKFAQV
;
A
#
# COMPACT_ATOMS: atom_id res chain seq x y z
N MET A 1 27.94 -6.99 -34.95
CA MET A 1 26.64 -6.28 -34.83
C MET A 1 26.10 -6.48 -33.41
N SER A 2 25.28 -5.59 -32.88
CA SER A 2 24.76 -5.69 -31.49
C SER A 2 23.54 -6.61 -31.40
N ALA A 3 23.69 -7.76 -30.75
CA ALA A 3 22.68 -8.84 -30.72
C ALA A 3 21.51 -8.64 -29.73
N SER A 4 21.37 -7.48 -29.08
CA SER A 4 20.35 -7.21 -28.06
C SER A 4 19.57 -5.92 -28.35
N PRO A 5 18.25 -5.88 -28.11
CA PRO A 5 17.47 -4.64 -28.22
C PRO A 5 17.91 -3.57 -27.21
N HIS A 6 18.54 -3.92 -26.08
CA HIS A 6 18.94 -2.96 -25.03
C HIS A 6 20.28 -2.24 -25.28
N TRP A 7 20.96 -2.49 -26.41
CA TRP A 7 22.25 -1.88 -26.69
C TRP A 7 22.15 -0.35 -26.86
N ARG A 8 22.73 0.41 -25.90
CA ARG A 8 22.61 1.88 -25.80
C ARG A 8 21.15 2.37 -25.67
N THR A 9 20.35 1.73 -24.83
CA THR A 9 19.01 2.23 -24.44
C THR A 9 18.91 2.57 -22.94
N PRO A 10 19.70 3.52 -22.41
CA PRO A 10 19.62 3.92 -21.01
C PRO A 10 18.36 4.74 -20.73
N ARG A 11 17.90 4.79 -19.48
CA ARG A 11 16.98 5.83 -18.99
C ARG A 11 17.81 7.04 -18.54
N LEU A 12 17.52 8.23 -19.05
CA LEU A 12 18.23 9.46 -18.72
C LEU A 12 17.28 10.48 -18.09
N HIS A 13 17.72 11.13 -17.01
CA HIS A 13 17.04 12.28 -16.42
C HIS A 13 17.81 13.56 -16.79
N VAL A 14 17.13 14.50 -17.44
CA VAL A 14 17.68 15.83 -17.78
C VAL A 14 17.15 16.84 -16.77
N ILE A 15 18.06 17.57 -16.14
CA ILE A 15 17.77 18.57 -15.12
C ILE A 15 17.88 20.00 -15.66
N ASP A 16 17.17 20.94 -15.04
CA ASP A 16 17.38 22.38 -15.24
C ASP A 16 18.51 22.95 -14.36
N ASN A 17 18.73 24.26 -14.42
CA ASN A 17 19.73 24.97 -13.62
C ASN A 17 19.41 25.04 -12.10
N ARG A 18 18.23 24.57 -11.67
CA ARG A 18 17.85 24.39 -10.26
C ARG A 18 18.06 22.94 -9.80
N GLY A 19 18.46 22.04 -10.70
CA GLY A 19 18.59 20.60 -10.45
C GLY A 19 17.28 19.81 -10.57
N LEU A 20 16.21 20.43 -11.07
CA LEU A 20 14.89 19.79 -11.18
C LEU A 20 14.78 18.96 -12.46
N PRO A 21 14.27 17.72 -12.42
CA PRO A 21 14.01 16.94 -13.63
C PRO A 21 13.01 17.65 -14.55
N VAL A 22 13.42 17.97 -15.78
CA VAL A 22 12.58 18.60 -16.81
C VAL A 22 12.31 17.69 -18.01
N ARG A 23 13.13 16.63 -18.20
CA ARG A 23 12.86 15.57 -19.17
C ARG A 23 13.30 14.21 -18.63
N ILE A 24 12.51 13.19 -18.90
CA ILE A 24 12.91 11.79 -18.80
C ILE A 24 13.03 11.27 -20.24
N VAL A 25 14.23 10.87 -20.64
CA VAL A 25 14.51 10.34 -21.98
C VAL A 25 14.71 8.84 -21.88
N GLU A 26 13.87 8.12 -22.61
CA GLU A 26 13.91 6.67 -22.76
C GLU A 26 14.15 6.33 -24.24
N TYR A 27 14.67 5.14 -24.52
CA TYR A 27 15.12 4.78 -25.86
C TYR A 27 14.47 3.47 -26.29
N LEU A 28 13.46 3.59 -27.15
CA LEU A 28 12.70 2.48 -27.71
C LEU A 28 13.46 1.83 -28.87
N ARG A 29 13.53 0.51 -28.90
CA ARG A 29 13.98 -0.33 -30.01
C ARG A 29 13.23 -1.67 -29.93
N THR A 30 12.46 -1.99 -30.97
CA THR A 30 11.55 -3.16 -31.00
C THR A 30 12.18 -4.46 -31.51
N ALA A 31 13.47 -4.47 -31.85
CA ALA A 31 14.26 -5.68 -32.15
C ALA A 31 15.75 -5.35 -32.18
N ALA A 32 16.63 -6.33 -31.99
CA ALA A 32 18.07 -6.15 -32.20
C ALA A 32 18.36 -5.61 -33.62
N GLY A 33 19.37 -4.73 -33.74
CA GLY A 33 19.76 -4.11 -35.02
C GLY A 33 18.89 -2.96 -35.53
N LYS A 34 17.63 -2.80 -35.09
CA LYS A 34 16.79 -1.65 -35.47
C LYS A 34 17.35 -0.32 -34.93
N THR A 35 17.06 0.78 -35.61
CA THR A 35 17.28 2.15 -35.08
C THR A 35 16.53 2.33 -33.77
N SER A 36 17.10 3.08 -32.82
CA SER A 36 16.40 3.43 -31.58
C SER A 36 15.75 4.81 -31.67
N GLN A 37 14.51 4.90 -31.21
CA GLN A 37 13.74 6.15 -31.10
C GLN A 37 13.83 6.68 -29.67
N SER A 38 14.16 7.96 -29.50
CA SER A 38 14.07 8.63 -28.21
C SER A 38 12.60 8.97 -27.89
N LEU A 39 12.08 8.42 -26.80
CA LEU A 39 10.84 8.86 -26.18
C LEU A 39 11.18 9.87 -25.08
N ILE A 40 10.46 11.00 -25.02
CA ILE A 40 10.80 12.13 -24.15
C ILE A 40 9.57 12.58 -23.37
N THR A 41 9.40 12.05 -22.16
CA THR A 41 8.49 12.61 -21.17
C THR A 41 9.03 13.94 -20.67
N ARG A 42 8.17 14.95 -20.50
CA ARG A 42 8.58 16.33 -20.17
C ARG A 42 7.83 16.83 -18.94
N GLN A 43 8.54 17.58 -18.10
CA GLN A 43 8.04 18.17 -16.86
C GLN A 43 8.38 19.66 -16.85
N VAL A 44 7.40 20.49 -16.52
CA VAL A 44 7.54 21.93 -16.30
C VAL A 44 7.32 22.20 -14.83
N HIS A 45 8.18 23.05 -14.24
CA HIS A 45 8.11 23.44 -12.85
C HIS A 45 7.80 24.93 -12.71
N ASP A 46 6.99 25.29 -11.72
CA ASP A 46 6.70 26.68 -11.38
C ASP A 46 7.91 27.40 -10.75
N LEU A 47 7.74 28.70 -10.43
CA LEU A 47 8.77 29.52 -9.79
C LEU A 47 9.19 29.00 -8.41
N ASN A 48 8.33 28.22 -7.75
CA ASN A 48 8.54 27.61 -6.44
C ASN A 48 9.10 26.18 -6.55
N SER A 49 9.55 25.77 -7.75
CA SER A 49 10.19 24.47 -8.02
C SER A 49 9.26 23.24 -7.86
N ARG A 50 7.97 23.40 -8.15
CA ARG A 50 6.95 22.33 -8.10
C ARG A 50 6.48 21.98 -9.51
N ILE A 51 6.26 20.69 -9.80
CA ILE A 51 5.82 20.21 -11.12
C ILE A 51 4.42 20.75 -11.43
N SER A 52 4.32 21.73 -12.33
CA SER A 52 3.06 22.38 -12.71
C SER A 52 2.42 21.79 -13.96
N ALA A 53 3.19 21.14 -14.84
CA ALA A 53 2.65 20.44 -16.01
C ALA A 53 3.55 19.28 -16.46
N GLN A 54 2.93 18.21 -16.98
CA GLN A 54 3.60 17.00 -17.47
C GLN A 54 3.05 16.55 -18.82
N TRP A 55 3.93 16.14 -19.74
CA TRP A 55 3.56 15.55 -21.03
C TRP A 55 4.26 14.22 -21.25
N ASP A 56 3.52 13.25 -21.80
CA ASP A 56 4.06 12.03 -22.36
C ASP A 56 4.79 12.29 -23.71
N PRO A 57 5.52 11.28 -24.25
CA PRO A 57 6.27 11.42 -25.50
C PRO A 57 5.43 11.65 -26.78
N ARG A 58 4.12 11.38 -26.75
CA ARG A 58 3.17 11.48 -27.87
C ARG A 58 2.41 12.80 -27.86
N LEU A 59 1.89 13.23 -26.72
CA LEU A 59 1.02 14.41 -26.63
C LEU A 59 1.79 15.75 -26.66
N PHE A 60 3.08 15.76 -26.32
CA PHE A 60 3.87 17.01 -26.33
C PHE A 60 3.96 17.66 -27.72
N GLY A 61 3.42 18.88 -27.83
CA GLY A 61 3.41 19.64 -29.09
C GLY A 61 2.33 19.23 -30.08
N ILE A 62 1.45 18.30 -29.70
CA ILE A 62 0.28 17.86 -30.49
C ILE A 62 -1.02 18.19 -29.75
N ALA A 63 -1.11 17.83 -28.46
CA ALA A 63 -2.27 18.17 -27.64
C ALA A 63 -2.26 19.64 -27.19
N SER A 64 -3.45 20.23 -27.07
CA SER A 64 -3.66 21.58 -26.54
C SER A 64 -3.49 21.69 -25.01
N LYS A 65 -3.32 20.55 -24.33
CA LYS A 65 -3.11 20.43 -22.88
C LYS A 65 -1.86 19.59 -22.56
N ALA A 66 -1.41 19.68 -21.32
CA ALA A 66 -0.54 18.69 -20.69
C ALA A 66 -1.33 17.43 -20.31
N ASN A 67 -0.70 16.26 -20.24
CA ASN A 67 -1.33 15.04 -19.70
C ASN A 67 -1.91 15.29 -18.30
N ILE A 68 -1.17 16.07 -17.51
CA ILE A 68 -1.53 16.55 -16.18
C ILE A 68 -1.04 17.99 -16.06
N HIS A 69 -1.89 18.89 -15.58
CA HIS A 69 -1.53 20.24 -15.15
C HIS A 69 -2.01 20.48 -13.71
N THR A 70 -1.12 20.92 -12.84
CA THR A 70 -1.37 21.06 -11.39
C THR A 70 -1.14 22.48 -10.91
N VAL A 71 -2.15 23.07 -10.26
CA VAL A 71 -2.09 24.36 -9.57
C VAL A 71 -1.94 24.10 -8.08
N HIS A 72 -0.96 24.73 -7.44
CA HIS A 72 -0.64 24.54 -6.02
C HIS A 72 -0.95 25.79 -5.20
N GLY A 73 -1.32 25.60 -3.94
CA GLY A 73 -1.32 26.65 -2.92
C GLY A 73 0.10 27.06 -2.55
N LEU A 74 0.27 28.15 -1.79
CA LEU A 74 1.61 28.64 -1.41
C LEU A 74 2.42 27.62 -0.57
N ALA A 75 1.74 26.80 0.24
CA ALA A 75 2.36 25.73 1.03
C ALA A 75 2.91 24.56 0.17
N GLY A 76 2.50 24.44 -1.09
CA GLY A 76 2.87 23.32 -1.97
C GLY A 76 1.74 22.32 -2.23
N SER A 77 0.70 22.30 -1.39
CA SER A 77 -0.47 21.42 -1.55
C SER A 77 -1.19 21.69 -2.88
N PRO A 78 -1.53 20.65 -3.69
CA PRO A 78 -2.30 20.82 -4.92
C PRO A 78 -3.74 21.28 -4.64
N LEU A 79 -4.20 22.30 -5.39
CA LEU A 79 -5.54 22.88 -5.30
C LEU A 79 -6.41 22.55 -6.52
N LYS A 80 -5.80 22.40 -7.70
CA LYS A 80 -6.44 21.87 -8.90
C LYS A 80 -5.49 20.91 -9.61
N ILE A 81 -6.01 19.76 -10.00
CA ILE A 81 -5.40 18.85 -10.97
C ILE A 81 -6.29 18.84 -12.21
N ASP A 82 -5.71 18.97 -13.40
CA ASP A 82 -6.39 18.96 -14.70
C ASP A 82 -5.70 17.92 -15.59
N SER A 83 -6.34 16.77 -15.81
CA SER A 83 -5.84 15.65 -16.61
C SER A 83 -6.62 15.51 -17.91
N VAL A 84 -5.94 15.10 -18.99
CA VAL A 84 -6.62 14.68 -20.24
C VAL A 84 -7.31 13.32 -20.09
N ASP A 85 -6.79 12.46 -19.23
CA ASP A 85 -7.33 11.13 -18.98
C ASP A 85 -8.46 11.22 -17.95
N ALA A 86 -8.16 11.71 -16.74
CA ALA A 86 -9.08 11.77 -15.59
C ALA A 86 -9.91 13.07 -15.46
N GLY A 87 -9.86 13.98 -16.43
CA GLY A 87 -10.50 15.30 -16.32
C GLY A 87 -9.91 16.16 -15.20
N TRP A 88 -10.62 17.21 -14.77
CA TRP A 88 -10.19 18.03 -13.63
C TRP A 88 -10.90 17.72 -12.31
N ARG A 89 -10.15 17.92 -11.22
CA ARG A 89 -10.58 17.93 -9.81
C ARG A 89 -10.04 19.19 -9.13
N VAL A 90 -10.85 19.82 -8.26
CA VAL A 90 -10.48 20.99 -7.44
C VAL A 90 -10.73 20.66 -5.97
N SER A 91 -9.84 21.10 -5.08
CA SER A 91 -9.97 20.90 -3.63
C SER A 91 -9.69 22.18 -2.86
N LEU A 92 -10.56 22.47 -1.89
CA LEU A 92 -10.37 23.52 -0.89
C LEU A 92 -9.87 22.86 0.41
N PRO A 93 -8.57 22.93 0.73
CA PRO A 93 -8.05 22.51 2.03
C PRO A 93 -8.45 23.51 3.12
N GLY A 94 -8.45 23.04 4.37
CA GLY A 94 -8.53 23.87 5.56
C GLY A 94 -7.15 24.27 6.10
N LEU A 95 -7.07 24.52 7.40
CA LEU A 95 -5.86 25.07 8.04
C LEU A 95 -4.81 24.01 8.42
N ALA A 96 -5.16 22.74 8.28
CA ALA A 96 -4.31 21.57 8.51
C ALA A 96 -4.28 20.65 7.27
N ASP A 97 -4.42 21.24 6.06
CA ASP A 97 -4.53 20.56 4.76
C ASP A 97 -5.69 19.55 4.65
N GLU A 98 -6.65 19.58 5.58
CA GLU A 98 -7.84 18.74 5.56
C GLU A 98 -8.79 19.18 4.44
N VAL A 99 -9.26 18.26 3.59
CA VAL A 99 -10.10 18.61 2.44
C VAL A 99 -11.50 19.00 2.92
N LEU A 100 -11.76 20.30 3.09
CA LEU A 100 -13.07 20.81 3.51
C LEU A 100 -14.13 20.60 2.42
N GLN A 101 -13.78 20.88 1.16
CA GLN A 101 -14.66 20.71 0.00
C GLN A 101 -13.86 20.29 -1.24
N SER A 102 -14.48 19.55 -2.15
CA SER A 102 -13.92 19.20 -3.46
C SER A 102 -14.97 19.25 -4.56
N TRP A 103 -14.52 19.48 -5.80
CA TRP A 103 -15.36 19.55 -6.99
C TRP A 103 -14.73 18.79 -8.17
N ASP A 104 -15.57 18.29 -9.07
CA ASP A 104 -15.12 17.59 -10.28
C ASP A 104 -15.67 18.19 -11.59
N GLN A 105 -15.08 17.78 -12.72
CA GLN A 105 -15.47 18.24 -14.06
C GLN A 105 -16.88 17.81 -14.51
N ARG A 106 -17.52 16.85 -13.83
CA ARG A 106 -18.93 16.49 -14.06
C ARG A 106 -19.89 17.40 -13.29
N GLY A 107 -19.38 18.28 -12.44
CA GLY A 107 -20.17 19.17 -11.59
C GLY A 107 -20.48 18.59 -10.21
N ASN A 108 -19.88 17.46 -9.83
CA ASN A 108 -20.04 16.91 -8.49
C ASN A 108 -19.36 17.80 -7.45
N HIS A 109 -19.95 17.85 -6.26
CA HIS A 109 -19.46 18.60 -5.11
C HIS A 109 -19.50 17.73 -3.85
N TRP A 110 -18.39 17.68 -3.12
CA TRP A 110 -18.33 17.10 -1.78
C TRP A 110 -18.01 18.17 -0.74
N ARG A 111 -18.58 18.01 0.45
CA ARG A 111 -18.21 18.74 1.66
C ARG A 111 -17.98 17.75 2.78
N TYR A 112 -16.83 17.86 3.42
CA TYR A 112 -16.41 17.03 4.53
C TYR A 112 -16.56 17.84 5.82
N ARG A 113 -16.92 17.17 6.91
CA ARG A 113 -16.97 17.76 8.26
C ARG A 113 -16.16 16.90 9.20
N TYR A 114 -15.63 17.54 10.23
CA TYR A 114 -14.71 16.93 11.19
C TYR A 114 -15.13 17.19 12.62
N ASP A 115 -14.68 16.34 13.54
CA ASP A 115 -14.66 16.67 14.95
C ASP A 115 -13.46 17.57 15.31
N ALA A 116 -13.35 17.96 16.59
CA ALA A 116 -12.25 18.76 17.11
C ALA A 116 -10.87 18.07 17.11
N LEU A 117 -10.79 16.83 16.62
CA LEU A 117 -9.55 16.04 16.43
C LEU A 117 -9.24 15.81 14.94
N LEU A 118 -9.91 16.52 14.03
CA LEU A 118 -9.80 16.38 12.57
C LEU A 118 -10.13 14.98 12.04
N ARG A 119 -10.96 14.22 12.76
CA ARG A 119 -11.51 12.94 12.26
C ARG A 119 -12.78 13.23 11.43
N PRO A 120 -12.92 12.70 10.20
CA PRO A 120 -14.13 12.91 9.40
C PRO A 120 -15.36 12.37 10.12
N VAL A 121 -16.43 13.16 10.27
CA VAL A 121 -17.69 12.74 10.90
C VAL A 121 -18.86 12.66 9.93
N GLU A 122 -18.81 13.42 8.83
CA GLU A 122 -19.87 13.47 7.81
C GLU A 122 -19.26 13.82 6.44
N VAL A 123 -19.69 13.11 5.39
CA VAL A 123 -19.41 13.45 3.99
C VAL A 123 -20.74 13.73 3.31
N ILE A 124 -20.92 14.99 2.92
CA ILE A 124 -22.08 15.48 2.16
C ILE A 124 -21.69 15.48 0.69
N GLU A 125 -22.53 14.88 -0.17
CA GLU A 125 -22.33 14.85 -1.63
C GLU A 125 -23.50 15.52 -2.32
N ASN A 126 -23.23 16.48 -3.23
CA ASN A 126 -24.25 17.09 -4.09
C ASN A 126 -25.47 17.62 -3.30
N GLY A 127 -25.22 18.13 -2.09
CA GLY A 127 -26.23 18.62 -1.14
C GLY A 127 -26.94 17.55 -0.29
N LYS A 128 -26.72 16.26 -0.55
CA LYS A 128 -27.31 15.14 0.21
C LYS A 128 -26.52 14.92 1.50
N ILE A 129 -27.17 15.16 2.63
CA ILE A 129 -26.55 15.19 3.97
C ILE A 129 -26.18 13.79 4.47
N GLU A 130 -26.97 12.78 4.10
CA GLU A 130 -26.95 11.44 4.73
C GLU A 130 -26.05 10.42 4.01
N ARG A 131 -25.00 10.85 3.28
CA ARG A 131 -24.21 9.91 2.46
C ARG A 131 -23.26 9.03 3.26
N GLU A 132 -22.34 9.63 4.01
CA GLU A 132 -21.40 8.87 4.86
C GLU A 132 -21.32 9.55 6.23
N GLN A 133 -21.55 8.80 7.32
CA GLN A 133 -21.47 9.30 8.70
C GLN A 133 -20.63 8.37 9.59
N PHE A 134 -19.74 8.96 10.38
CA PHE A 134 -18.72 8.26 11.15
C PHE A 134 -18.87 8.59 12.65
N THR A 135 -19.16 7.59 13.47
CA THR A 135 -19.27 7.78 14.93
C THR A 135 -18.05 7.20 15.63
N TYR A 136 -17.35 8.01 16.42
CA TYR A 136 -16.19 7.58 17.18
C TYR A 136 -16.48 7.45 18.68
N GLY A 137 -15.77 6.54 19.35
CA GLY A 137 -15.81 6.39 20.79
C GLY A 137 -15.17 7.60 21.48
N ASP A 138 -15.90 8.18 22.42
CA ASP A 138 -15.47 9.32 23.21
C ASP A 138 -14.72 8.87 24.48
N HIS A 139 -14.74 9.68 25.54
CA HIS A 139 -14.18 9.31 26.84
C HIS A 139 -15.12 8.45 27.71
N ASN A 140 -16.43 8.45 27.43
CA ASN A 140 -17.42 7.64 28.13
C ASN A 140 -17.54 6.22 27.54
N ALA A 141 -17.18 6.05 26.27
CA ALA A 141 -17.10 4.74 25.60
C ALA A 141 -16.35 3.69 26.45
N ASN A 142 -16.86 2.45 26.42
CA ASN A 142 -16.47 1.40 27.35
C ASN A 142 -15.00 0.95 27.14
N ALA A 143 -14.17 1.20 28.16
CA ALA A 143 -12.75 0.86 28.15
C ALA A 143 -12.49 -0.65 28.13
N ALA A 144 -13.40 -1.48 28.66
CA ALA A 144 -13.25 -2.95 28.66
C ALA A 144 -13.26 -3.57 27.25
N HIS A 145 -13.75 -2.82 26.26
CA HIS A 145 -13.80 -3.20 24.84
C HIS A 145 -12.84 -2.35 23.98
N ASN A 146 -11.93 -1.58 24.60
CA ASN A 146 -10.94 -0.72 23.95
C ASN A 146 -11.52 0.32 22.96
N LEU A 147 -12.77 0.77 23.18
CA LEU A 147 -13.54 1.59 22.24
C LEU A 147 -13.13 3.07 22.15
N ARG A 148 -12.38 3.58 23.12
CA ARG A 148 -12.08 5.03 23.25
C ARG A 148 -11.16 5.51 22.12
N GLY A 149 -11.64 6.47 21.34
CA GLY A 149 -10.95 7.01 20.16
C GLY A 149 -11.19 6.23 18.86
N GLN A 150 -11.70 5.00 18.93
CA GLN A 150 -11.94 4.14 17.76
C GLN A 150 -13.17 4.57 16.96
N LEU A 151 -13.22 4.18 15.68
CA LEU A 151 -14.45 4.24 14.87
C LEU A 151 -15.39 3.14 15.36
N LEU A 152 -16.59 3.51 15.83
CA LEU A 152 -17.59 2.59 16.37
C LEU A 152 -18.64 2.24 15.33
N THR A 153 -19.09 3.22 14.54
CA THR A 153 -20.00 3.00 13.42
C THR A 153 -19.59 3.80 12.19
N LEU A 154 -19.90 3.24 11.03
CA LEU A 154 -19.87 3.88 9.72
C LEU A 154 -21.21 3.59 9.03
N GLN A 155 -22.03 4.62 8.86
CA GLN A 155 -23.25 4.57 8.05
C GLN A 155 -22.90 5.05 6.64
N GLU A 156 -23.27 4.26 5.63
CA GLU A 156 -23.06 4.50 4.20
C GLU A 156 -24.37 4.19 3.44
N PRO A 157 -24.46 4.49 2.12
CA PRO A 157 -25.64 4.14 1.32
C PRO A 157 -25.79 2.62 1.13
N CYS A 158 -24.73 1.85 1.39
CA CYS A 158 -24.74 0.38 1.39
C CYS A 158 -25.21 -0.25 2.71
N GLY A 159 -25.55 0.56 3.72
CA GLY A 159 -25.90 0.11 5.07
C GLY A 159 -24.89 0.56 6.14
N LEU A 160 -24.89 -0.15 7.28
CA LEU A 160 -24.21 0.21 8.52
C LEU A 160 -23.10 -0.81 8.85
N SER A 161 -21.87 -0.33 9.09
CA SER A 161 -20.82 -1.12 9.75
C SER A 161 -20.64 -0.69 11.20
N THR A 162 -20.45 -1.65 12.11
CA THR A 162 -20.30 -1.43 13.55
C THR A 162 -19.15 -2.28 14.10
N TRP A 163 -18.30 -1.69 14.95
CA TRP A 163 -17.16 -2.35 15.60
C TRP A 163 -17.27 -2.25 17.14
N PRO A 164 -17.94 -3.20 17.81
CA PRO A 164 -18.28 -3.10 19.23
C PRO A 164 -17.14 -3.51 20.19
N SER A 165 -16.00 -4.01 19.70
CA SER A 165 -14.88 -4.44 20.53
C SER A 165 -13.56 -4.48 19.77
N PHE A 166 -12.47 -4.02 20.40
CA PHE A 166 -11.12 -3.97 19.84
C PHE A 166 -10.09 -4.70 20.73
N SER A 167 -9.01 -5.16 20.11
CA SER A 167 -7.86 -5.79 20.77
C SER A 167 -7.02 -4.76 21.55
N LEU A 168 -6.10 -5.24 22.39
CA LEU A 168 -5.11 -4.40 23.07
C LEU A 168 -4.15 -3.66 22.11
N LEU A 169 -4.06 -4.11 20.85
CA LEU A 169 -3.27 -3.48 19.79
C LEU A 169 -4.13 -2.70 18.78
N GLY A 170 -5.44 -2.58 19.01
CA GLY A 170 -6.36 -1.70 18.28
C GLY A 170 -7.04 -2.27 17.03
N GLN A 171 -7.06 -3.60 16.83
CA GLN A 171 -7.78 -4.27 15.73
C GLN A 171 -9.18 -4.64 16.19
N PRO A 172 -10.22 -4.61 15.34
CA PRO A 172 -11.54 -5.07 15.73
C PRO A 172 -11.53 -6.56 16.07
N LEU A 173 -12.03 -6.92 17.24
CA LEU A 173 -12.30 -8.32 17.59
C LEU A 173 -13.66 -8.78 17.03
N VAL A 174 -14.54 -7.83 16.72
CA VAL A 174 -15.87 -8.06 16.15
C VAL A 174 -16.16 -6.94 15.14
N GLN A 175 -16.74 -7.31 13.99
CA GLN A 175 -17.34 -6.39 13.02
C GLN A 175 -18.72 -6.91 12.64
N ILE A 176 -19.74 -6.05 12.76
CA ILE A 176 -21.11 -6.29 12.30
C ILE A 176 -21.34 -5.40 11.08
N ARG A 177 -21.72 -5.99 9.93
CA ARG A 177 -22.16 -5.24 8.74
C ARG A 177 -23.64 -5.53 8.49
N THR A 178 -24.48 -4.52 8.62
CA THR A 178 -25.90 -4.56 8.28
C THR A 178 -26.10 -3.91 6.92
N PHE A 179 -26.74 -4.61 5.99
CA PHE A 179 -27.03 -4.06 4.65
C PHE A 179 -28.31 -3.20 4.66
N ASP A 180 -28.65 -2.66 3.50
CA ASP A 180 -29.87 -1.91 3.19
C ASP A 180 -31.18 -2.63 3.53
N ASP A 181 -31.20 -3.96 3.42
CA ASP A 181 -32.33 -4.82 3.85
C ASP A 181 -32.45 -5.01 5.38
N GLY A 182 -31.55 -4.41 6.18
CA GLY A 182 -31.53 -4.54 7.63
C GLY A 182 -30.93 -5.86 8.15
N ILE A 183 -30.43 -6.76 7.30
CA ILE A 183 -29.81 -8.02 7.74
C ILE A 183 -28.36 -7.77 8.19
N GLY A 184 -28.12 -7.99 9.49
CA GLY A 184 -26.82 -7.84 10.14
C GLY A 184 -25.96 -9.11 10.12
N TYR A 185 -24.75 -8.99 9.56
CA TYR A 185 -23.76 -10.06 9.44
C TYR A 185 -22.59 -9.83 10.40
N CYS A 186 -22.37 -10.75 11.35
CA CYS A 186 -21.39 -10.60 12.42
C CYS A 186 -20.16 -11.50 12.21
N SER A 187 -18.98 -10.89 12.03
CA SER A 187 -17.69 -11.57 11.93
C SER A 187 -16.80 -11.22 13.12
N ALA A 188 -15.91 -12.13 13.51
CA ALA A 188 -15.04 -11.96 14.68
C ALA A 188 -13.62 -12.52 14.44
N GLU A 189 -12.61 -11.85 15.00
CA GLU A 189 -11.20 -12.25 14.90
C GLU A 189 -10.52 -12.25 16.28
N THR A 190 -9.51 -13.09 16.44
CA THR A 190 -8.58 -13.06 17.58
C THR A 190 -7.15 -12.90 17.10
N TYR A 191 -6.31 -12.19 17.86
CA TYR A 191 -4.95 -11.82 17.45
C TYR A 191 -3.89 -12.28 18.45
N GLY A 192 -2.73 -12.67 17.92
CA GLY A 192 -1.54 -12.96 18.71
C GLY A 192 -0.84 -11.69 19.21
N PRO A 193 0.12 -11.81 20.15
CA PRO A 193 0.88 -10.67 20.68
C PRO A 193 1.77 -9.99 19.64
N LEU A 194 1.97 -10.61 18.47
CA LEU A 194 2.69 -10.07 17.32
C LEU A 194 1.74 -9.55 16.21
N ASN A 195 0.45 -9.42 16.51
CA ASN A 195 -0.59 -8.84 15.63
C ASN A 195 -0.95 -9.67 14.38
N GLN A 196 -0.72 -10.98 14.39
CA GLN A 196 -1.27 -11.91 13.39
C GLN A 196 -2.61 -12.49 13.87
N THR A 197 -3.58 -12.65 12.97
CA THR A 197 -4.87 -13.31 13.27
C THR A 197 -4.62 -14.78 13.61
N LEU A 198 -5.10 -15.23 14.77
CA LEU A 198 -5.00 -16.62 15.25
C LEU A 198 -6.27 -17.42 14.94
N THR A 199 -7.44 -16.80 15.08
CA THR A 199 -8.71 -17.36 14.62
C THR A 199 -9.56 -16.29 13.98
N GLN A 200 -10.35 -16.70 12.99
CA GLN A 200 -11.39 -15.88 12.35
C GLN A 200 -12.67 -16.69 12.33
N THR A 201 -13.76 -16.14 12.84
CA THR A 201 -15.11 -16.70 12.68
C THR A 201 -15.87 -15.78 11.72
N ASP A 202 -16.30 -16.32 10.58
CA ASP A 202 -17.02 -15.55 9.57
C ASP A 202 -18.51 -15.36 9.94
N ALA A 203 -19.23 -14.57 9.13
CA ALA A 203 -20.64 -14.28 9.36
C ALA A 203 -21.60 -15.46 9.09
N GLY A 204 -21.10 -16.56 8.53
CA GLY A 204 -21.81 -17.83 8.47
C GLY A 204 -21.58 -18.70 9.71
N GLY A 205 -20.75 -18.24 10.65
CA GLY A 205 -20.39 -18.98 11.87
C GLY A 205 -19.31 -20.04 11.65
N HIS A 206 -18.65 -20.08 10.49
CA HIS A 206 -17.52 -20.98 10.23
C HIS A 206 -16.24 -20.39 10.81
N ARG A 207 -15.39 -21.20 11.45
CA ARG A 207 -14.16 -20.75 12.11
C ARG A 207 -12.91 -21.33 11.46
N GLN A 208 -12.02 -20.44 11.03
CA GLN A 208 -10.67 -20.74 10.61
C GLN A 208 -9.71 -20.59 11.80
N ASN A 209 -8.75 -21.50 11.96
CA ASN A 209 -7.68 -21.40 12.96
C ASN A 209 -6.32 -21.45 12.28
N LEU A 210 -5.44 -20.53 12.67
CA LEU A 210 -4.21 -20.17 11.97
C LEU A 210 -3.02 -20.36 12.91
N HIS A 211 -2.17 -21.34 12.60
CA HIS A 211 -1.03 -21.72 13.44
C HIS A 211 0.27 -21.28 12.78
N TYR A 212 1.13 -20.63 13.54
CA TYR A 212 2.34 -19.98 13.05
C TYR A 212 3.61 -20.68 13.56
N ASP A 213 4.71 -20.56 12.81
CA ASP A 213 6.02 -21.06 13.22
C ASP A 213 6.73 -20.10 14.22
N LEU A 214 7.96 -20.45 14.60
CA LEU A 214 8.79 -19.66 15.52
C LEU A 214 9.30 -18.32 14.92
N ALA A 215 9.18 -18.12 13.61
CA ALA A 215 9.53 -16.88 12.92
C ALA A 215 8.31 -15.98 12.66
N GLY A 216 7.09 -16.50 12.83
CA GLY A 216 5.83 -15.80 12.61
C GLY A 216 5.21 -16.00 11.23
N TYR A 217 5.66 -16.99 10.45
CA TYR A 217 5.02 -17.39 9.19
C TYR A 217 3.88 -18.38 9.43
N LEU A 218 2.85 -18.36 8.57
CA LEU A 218 1.70 -19.26 8.69
C LEU A 218 2.12 -20.68 8.32
N ARG A 219 1.93 -21.62 9.24
CA ARG A 219 2.37 -23.01 9.10
C ARG A 219 1.24 -23.99 8.84
N GLN A 220 0.10 -23.84 9.51
CA GLN A 220 -1.03 -24.76 9.42
C GLN A 220 -2.37 -24.01 9.47
N VAL A 221 -3.37 -24.56 8.77
CA VAL A 221 -4.74 -24.02 8.72
C VAL A 221 -5.76 -25.14 8.95
N THR A 222 -6.70 -24.91 9.86
CA THR A 222 -7.87 -25.79 10.05
C THR A 222 -9.17 -25.00 9.93
N LEU A 223 -10.23 -25.67 9.48
CA LEU A 223 -11.58 -25.15 9.35
C LEU A 223 -12.54 -25.96 10.22
N LEU A 224 -13.32 -25.27 11.04
CA LEU A 224 -14.52 -25.78 11.71
C LEU A 224 -15.72 -25.15 11.00
N ARG A 225 -16.56 -25.92 10.31
CA ARG A 225 -17.82 -25.38 9.77
C ARG A 225 -18.85 -25.15 10.87
N HIS A 226 -19.78 -24.24 10.63
CA HIS A 226 -20.90 -24.02 11.54
C HIS A 226 -21.71 -25.31 11.74
N GLY A 227 -22.06 -25.61 12.99
CA GLY A 227 -22.79 -26.83 13.36
C GLY A 227 -21.95 -28.12 13.45
N GLU A 228 -20.70 -28.13 12.96
CA GLU A 228 -19.81 -29.28 13.05
C GLU A 228 -18.97 -29.26 14.35
N SER A 229 -18.57 -30.44 14.82
CA SER A 229 -17.71 -30.61 16.02
C SER A 229 -16.25 -30.96 15.71
N GLU A 230 -15.94 -31.32 14.46
CA GLU A 230 -14.60 -31.78 14.05
C GLU A 230 -13.84 -30.70 13.27
N LEU A 231 -12.54 -30.56 13.57
CA LEU A 231 -11.65 -29.65 12.86
C LEU A 231 -11.11 -30.30 11.60
N GLN A 232 -11.56 -29.85 10.43
CA GLN A 232 -11.00 -30.30 9.16
C GLN A 232 -9.63 -29.63 8.92
N PRO A 233 -8.55 -30.39 8.66
CA PRO A 233 -7.30 -29.81 8.18
C PRO A 233 -7.46 -29.28 6.75
N VAL A 234 -6.84 -28.13 6.48
CA VAL A 234 -6.73 -27.54 5.13
C VAL A 234 -5.27 -27.60 4.69
N TRP A 235 -4.38 -27.00 5.49
CA TRP A 235 -2.93 -27.04 5.30
C TRP A 235 -2.28 -27.75 6.49
N LEU A 236 -1.58 -28.86 6.19
CA LEU A 236 -0.89 -29.69 7.18
C LEU A 236 0.47 -29.11 7.57
N ASP A 237 1.18 -28.54 6.61
CA ASP A 237 2.46 -27.86 6.82
C ASP A 237 2.72 -26.85 5.67
N MET A 238 3.41 -25.76 6.00
CA MET A 238 3.88 -24.72 5.08
C MET A 238 5.27 -24.28 5.54
N GLN A 239 6.25 -24.29 4.62
CA GLN A 239 7.65 -24.03 4.92
C GLN A 239 8.22 -22.92 4.04
N TYR A 240 9.15 -22.14 4.60
CA TYR A 240 9.66 -20.92 4.01
C TYR A 240 11.19 -20.91 3.98
N ASN A 241 11.78 -20.30 2.96
CA ASN A 241 13.23 -20.08 2.92
C ASN A 241 13.65 -18.92 3.84
N ALA A 242 14.96 -18.69 3.96
CA ALA A 242 15.54 -17.66 4.82
C ALA A 242 15.15 -16.19 4.48
N ALA A 243 14.45 -15.95 3.36
CA ALA A 243 13.88 -14.65 3.00
C ALA A 243 12.35 -14.58 3.14
N GLY A 244 11.70 -15.62 3.69
CA GLY A 244 10.25 -15.67 3.87
C GLY A 244 9.46 -16.10 2.62
N GLN A 245 10.13 -16.62 1.58
CA GLN A 245 9.46 -17.13 0.39
C GLN A 245 9.00 -18.57 0.65
N LEU A 246 7.75 -18.88 0.33
CA LEU A 246 7.16 -20.22 0.50
C LEU A 246 7.86 -21.23 -0.42
N ILE A 247 8.45 -22.28 0.14
CA ILE A 247 9.17 -23.33 -0.62
C ILE A 247 8.43 -24.67 -0.65
N GLU A 248 7.61 -24.97 0.35
CA GLU A 248 6.80 -26.19 0.43
C GLU A 248 5.45 -25.89 1.07
N GLN A 249 4.39 -26.53 0.58
CA GLN A 249 3.03 -26.46 1.12
C GLN A 249 2.31 -27.79 0.89
N ARG A 250 1.79 -28.39 1.97
CA ARG A 250 1.15 -29.71 1.96
C ARG A 250 -0.33 -29.63 2.37
N ALA A 251 -1.23 -29.95 1.44
CA ALA A 251 -2.67 -30.03 1.69
C ALA A 251 -3.05 -31.27 2.51
N ALA A 252 -4.26 -31.27 3.08
CA ALA A 252 -4.86 -32.46 3.70
C ALA A 252 -5.04 -33.67 2.73
N SER A 253 -5.03 -33.42 1.43
CA SER A 253 -5.08 -34.44 0.36
C SER A 253 -3.72 -35.06 0.02
N ASP A 254 -2.67 -34.75 0.79
CA ASP A 254 -1.26 -35.00 0.46
C ASP A 254 -0.80 -34.42 -0.89
N MET A 255 -1.56 -33.48 -1.46
CA MET A 255 -1.07 -32.61 -2.55
C MET A 255 0.07 -31.75 -2.00
N LEU A 256 1.28 -32.00 -2.51
CA LEU A 256 2.50 -31.31 -2.17
C LEU A 256 2.84 -30.31 -3.28
N SER A 257 2.87 -29.02 -2.93
CA SER A 257 3.32 -27.94 -3.80
C SER A 257 4.70 -27.45 -3.36
N CYS A 258 5.63 -27.32 -4.30
CA CYS A 258 7.01 -26.93 -4.06
C CYS A 258 7.45 -25.81 -5.00
N TRP A 259 8.18 -24.83 -4.48
CA TRP A 259 8.73 -23.69 -5.23
C TRP A 259 10.25 -23.64 -5.06
N HIS A 260 10.96 -23.62 -6.19
CA HIS A 260 12.42 -23.57 -6.25
C HIS A 260 12.84 -22.20 -6.77
N TYR A 261 13.70 -21.53 -6.00
CA TYR A 261 14.19 -20.19 -6.29
C TYR A 261 15.68 -20.25 -6.63
N ASP A 262 16.15 -19.37 -7.52
CA ASP A 262 17.58 -19.23 -7.78
C ASP A 262 18.27 -18.58 -6.56
N PRO A 263 19.33 -19.17 -6.00
CA PRO A 263 19.99 -18.62 -4.81
C PRO A 263 20.76 -17.32 -5.09
N ARG A 264 20.94 -16.92 -6.36
CA ARG A 264 21.70 -15.72 -6.76
C ARG A 264 20.84 -14.47 -6.86
N ASP A 265 19.57 -14.61 -7.27
CA ASP A 265 18.66 -13.48 -7.52
C ASP A 265 17.21 -13.73 -7.08
N GLY A 266 16.96 -14.74 -6.23
CA GLY A 266 15.67 -14.94 -5.55
C GLY A 266 14.47 -15.28 -6.44
N ARG A 267 14.65 -15.35 -7.77
CA ARG A 267 13.57 -15.58 -8.76
C ARG A 267 13.11 -17.03 -8.76
N LEU A 268 11.82 -17.25 -8.99
CA LEU A 268 11.22 -18.58 -9.08
C LEU A 268 11.69 -19.29 -10.37
N ASN A 269 12.60 -20.27 -10.26
CA ASN A 269 13.04 -21.04 -11.42
C ASN A 269 12.08 -22.20 -11.76
N ARG A 270 11.31 -22.69 -10.77
CA ARG A 270 10.37 -23.80 -10.95
C ARG A 270 9.28 -23.85 -9.87
N SER A 271 8.03 -24.08 -10.28
CA SER A 271 6.94 -24.56 -9.41
C SER A 271 6.53 -25.98 -9.80
N HIS A 272 6.13 -26.79 -8.82
CA HIS A 272 5.72 -28.18 -9.02
C HIS A 272 4.64 -28.56 -8.01
N ALA A 273 3.58 -29.24 -8.44
CA ALA A 273 2.50 -29.72 -7.57
C ALA A 273 2.13 -31.17 -7.92
N SER A 274 2.17 -32.06 -6.93
CA SER A 274 1.90 -33.49 -7.08
C SER A 274 1.41 -34.14 -5.78
N ILE A 275 0.61 -35.20 -5.87
CA ILE A 275 0.47 -36.16 -4.76
C ILE A 275 1.63 -37.16 -4.88
N PRO A 276 2.34 -37.52 -3.80
CA PRO A 276 3.40 -38.52 -3.82
C PRO A 276 2.97 -39.83 -4.51
N GLY A 277 3.79 -40.31 -5.45
CA GLY A 277 3.51 -41.51 -6.25
C GLY A 277 2.53 -41.32 -7.42
N GLN A 278 1.95 -40.13 -7.61
CA GLN A 278 1.15 -39.78 -8.80
C GLN A 278 1.93 -38.89 -9.77
N ALA A 279 1.44 -38.79 -11.01
CA ALA A 279 1.94 -37.80 -11.97
C ALA A 279 1.69 -36.36 -11.48
N ALA A 280 2.61 -35.44 -11.80
CA ALA A 280 2.49 -34.03 -11.48
C ALA A 280 1.18 -33.43 -12.05
N ARG A 281 0.50 -32.61 -11.27
CA ARG A 281 -0.67 -31.84 -11.72
C ARG A 281 -0.25 -30.56 -12.44
N GLN A 282 0.84 -29.93 -11.99
CA GLN A 282 1.47 -28.74 -12.56
C GLN A 282 3.00 -28.87 -12.41
N HIS A 283 3.80 -28.50 -13.41
CA HIS A 283 5.26 -28.45 -13.27
C HIS A 283 5.89 -27.35 -14.16
N LEU A 284 5.70 -26.08 -13.77
CA LEU A 284 6.20 -24.93 -14.52
C LEU A 284 7.70 -24.70 -14.26
N ALA A 285 8.48 -24.55 -15.33
CA ALA A 285 9.86 -24.07 -15.30
C ALA A 285 9.97 -22.73 -16.04
N TYR A 286 10.79 -21.81 -15.51
CA TYR A 286 10.87 -20.41 -15.94
C TYR A 286 12.29 -20.06 -16.40
N ALA A 287 12.42 -19.33 -17.51
CA ALA A 287 13.68 -18.69 -17.92
C ALA A 287 13.50 -17.17 -18.04
N TYR A 288 14.53 -16.43 -17.63
CA TYR A 288 14.52 -14.98 -17.50
C TYR A 288 15.60 -14.33 -18.35
N ASP A 289 15.37 -13.08 -18.75
CA ASP A 289 16.45 -12.19 -19.19
C ASP A 289 17.23 -11.60 -17.99
N PRO A 290 18.35 -10.88 -18.21
CA PRO A 290 19.10 -10.28 -17.10
C PRO A 290 18.32 -9.26 -16.27
N ALA A 291 17.36 -8.55 -16.86
CA ALA A 291 16.54 -7.55 -16.17
C ALA A 291 15.50 -8.22 -15.25
N GLY A 292 14.94 -9.36 -15.65
CA GLY A 292 13.96 -10.16 -14.93
C GLY A 292 12.67 -10.44 -15.68
N ASN A 293 12.62 -10.13 -16.98
CA ASN A 293 11.47 -10.43 -17.81
C ASN A 293 11.46 -11.93 -18.12
N VAL A 294 10.31 -12.60 -17.99
CA VAL A 294 10.21 -14.04 -18.29
C VAL A 294 10.23 -14.22 -19.80
N LEU A 295 11.26 -14.87 -20.33
CA LEU A 295 11.40 -15.18 -21.77
C LEU A 295 10.69 -16.48 -22.16
N HIS A 296 10.59 -17.42 -21.22
CA HIS A 296 10.08 -18.77 -21.47
C HIS A 296 9.40 -19.34 -20.23
N ILE A 297 8.26 -19.99 -20.42
CA ILE A 297 7.64 -20.88 -19.42
C ILE A 297 7.34 -22.21 -20.09
N LYS A 298 7.85 -23.30 -19.51
CA LYS A 298 7.57 -24.68 -19.94
C LYS A 298 6.79 -25.42 -18.87
N ASP A 299 5.63 -25.97 -19.21
CA ASP A 299 4.93 -26.93 -18.33
C ASP A 299 5.44 -28.35 -18.58
N LEU A 300 6.28 -28.85 -17.68
CA LEU A 300 6.85 -30.19 -17.71
C LEU A 300 5.82 -31.28 -17.28
N ALA A 301 4.62 -30.90 -16.85
CA ALA A 301 3.50 -31.82 -16.64
C ALA A 301 2.61 -31.96 -17.89
N PHE A 302 2.76 -31.08 -18.88
CA PHE A 302 2.03 -31.17 -20.14
C PHE A 302 2.46 -32.42 -20.92
N GLN A 303 1.50 -33.12 -21.52
CA GLN A 303 1.76 -34.25 -22.41
C GLN A 303 1.66 -33.76 -23.85
N PRO A 304 2.75 -33.74 -24.64
CA PRO A 304 2.71 -33.21 -25.99
C PRO A 304 1.72 -33.95 -26.89
N VAL A 305 0.94 -33.19 -27.65
CA VAL A 305 -0.07 -33.72 -28.59
C VAL A 305 0.20 -33.23 -30.01
N TYR A 306 -0.17 -34.05 -30.98
CA TYR A 306 -0.18 -33.67 -32.39
C TYR A 306 -1.61 -33.39 -32.83
N PHE A 307 -1.86 -32.17 -33.32
CA PHE A 307 -3.16 -31.77 -33.86
C PHE A 307 -2.96 -30.83 -35.05
N ALA A 308 -3.77 -30.98 -36.10
CA ALA A 308 -3.64 -30.22 -37.35
C ALA A 308 -2.18 -30.15 -37.89
N ASN A 309 -1.46 -31.27 -37.83
CA ASN A 309 -0.03 -31.40 -38.16
C ASN A 309 0.94 -30.50 -37.36
N GLN A 310 0.49 -29.89 -36.27
CA GLN A 310 1.31 -29.12 -35.33
C GLN A 310 1.64 -29.97 -34.10
N LEU A 311 2.88 -29.86 -33.61
CA LEU A 311 3.26 -30.32 -32.28
C LEU A 311 2.87 -29.23 -31.27
N ILE A 312 2.10 -29.59 -30.24
CA ILE A 312 1.75 -28.73 -29.11
C ILE A 312 2.39 -29.36 -27.87
N ASP A 313 3.32 -28.64 -27.23
CA ASP A 313 4.30 -29.22 -26.29
C ASP A 313 4.29 -28.64 -24.87
N GLY A 314 3.38 -27.69 -24.60
CA GLY A 314 3.28 -27.03 -23.29
C GLY A 314 4.19 -25.82 -23.09
N GLU A 315 4.91 -25.36 -24.12
CA GLU A 315 5.76 -24.17 -24.01
C GLU A 315 5.03 -22.85 -24.30
N ARG A 316 5.51 -21.78 -23.67
CA ARG A 316 5.15 -20.38 -23.91
C ARG A 316 6.42 -19.53 -24.02
N HIS A 317 6.57 -18.77 -25.09
CA HIS A 317 7.74 -17.90 -25.34
C HIS A 317 7.30 -16.44 -25.38
N PHE A 318 8.16 -15.52 -24.91
CA PHE A 318 7.85 -14.09 -24.80
C PHE A 318 9.02 -13.24 -25.30
N GLU A 319 8.72 -12.19 -26.06
CA GLU A 319 9.71 -11.20 -26.54
C GLU A 319 9.30 -9.79 -26.12
N TYR A 320 10.30 -8.97 -25.78
CA TYR A 320 10.12 -7.62 -25.24
C TYR A 320 10.88 -6.58 -26.06
N ASP A 321 10.36 -5.35 -26.11
CA ASP A 321 11.13 -4.20 -26.60
C ASP A 321 12.14 -3.68 -25.55
N SER A 322 12.96 -2.71 -25.93
CA SER A 322 13.98 -2.14 -25.02
C SER A 322 13.42 -1.36 -23.81
N LEU A 323 12.11 -1.13 -23.75
CA LEU A 323 11.39 -0.56 -22.60
C LEU A 323 10.71 -1.66 -21.75
N TYR A 324 11.01 -2.93 -22.05
CA TYR A 324 10.46 -4.13 -21.42
C TYR A 324 8.95 -4.32 -21.64
N ARG A 325 8.39 -3.78 -22.72
CA ARG A 325 6.98 -4.02 -23.09
C ARG A 325 6.87 -5.31 -23.89
N LEU A 326 5.87 -6.13 -23.60
CA LEU A 326 5.66 -7.42 -24.25
C LEU A 326 5.23 -7.23 -25.72
N ILE A 327 6.14 -7.43 -26.68
CA ILE A 327 5.85 -7.25 -28.12
C ILE A 327 5.44 -8.56 -28.82
N ARG A 328 5.74 -9.72 -28.22
CA ARG A 328 5.33 -11.03 -28.76
C ARG A 328 5.10 -12.03 -27.63
N ALA A 329 4.10 -12.89 -27.80
CA ALA A 329 3.91 -14.09 -26.97
C ALA A 329 3.47 -15.29 -27.83
N SER A 330 3.88 -16.50 -27.47
CA SER A 330 3.35 -17.75 -28.04
C SER A 330 2.83 -18.70 -26.97
N GLY A 331 2.03 -19.66 -27.39
CA GLY A 331 1.45 -20.70 -26.55
C GLY A 331 0.44 -21.51 -27.34
N HIS A 332 -0.50 -22.16 -26.65
CA HIS A 332 -1.58 -22.93 -27.25
C HIS A 332 -2.95 -22.50 -26.72
N ASP A 333 -3.99 -22.68 -27.54
CA ASP A 333 -5.39 -22.42 -27.21
C ASP A 333 -6.34 -23.38 -27.95
N ALA A 334 -7.57 -23.55 -27.44
CA ALA A 334 -8.59 -24.38 -28.08
C ALA A 334 -9.41 -23.61 -29.12
N SER A 335 -9.91 -22.44 -28.73
CA SER A 335 -10.47 -21.44 -29.62
C SER A 335 -10.23 -20.09 -28.97
N PRO A 336 -9.93 -19.04 -29.76
CA PRO A 336 -10.06 -17.68 -29.28
C PRO A 336 -11.43 -17.45 -28.65
N ALA A 337 -11.44 -16.73 -27.53
CA ALA A 337 -12.67 -16.26 -26.90
C ALA A 337 -13.46 -15.35 -27.86
N SER A 338 -14.78 -15.27 -27.65
CA SER A 338 -15.61 -14.30 -28.35
C SER A 338 -15.07 -12.87 -28.18
N GLU A 339 -15.24 -12.04 -29.20
CA GLU A 339 -14.89 -10.61 -29.12
C GLU A 339 -15.92 -9.80 -28.31
N LEU A 340 -17.03 -10.44 -27.94
CA LEU A 340 -18.05 -9.89 -27.05
C LEU A 340 -17.64 -10.05 -25.57
N PRO A 341 -17.97 -9.07 -24.70
CA PRO A 341 -17.73 -9.17 -23.26
C PRO A 341 -18.56 -10.31 -22.64
N GLY A 342 -17.98 -11.00 -21.65
CA GLY A 342 -18.64 -12.09 -20.94
C GLY A 342 -17.65 -13.09 -20.33
N ARG A 343 -18.18 -14.10 -19.64
CA ARG A 343 -17.40 -15.20 -19.06
C ARG A 343 -16.94 -16.21 -20.12
N PRO A 344 -15.77 -16.86 -19.95
CA PRO A 344 -15.29 -17.89 -20.87
C PRO A 344 -16.18 -19.14 -20.83
N LEU A 345 -16.65 -19.57 -22.00
CA LEU A 345 -17.33 -20.84 -22.18
C LEU A 345 -16.32 -22.00 -22.13
N PRO A 346 -16.75 -23.23 -21.73
CA PRO A 346 -15.90 -24.42 -21.80
C PRO A 346 -15.32 -24.60 -23.22
N SER A 347 -14.01 -24.86 -23.26
CA SER A 347 -13.26 -25.06 -24.49
C SER A 347 -13.45 -26.46 -25.06
N ASP A 348 -13.46 -26.57 -26.40
CA ASP A 348 -13.35 -27.86 -27.07
C ASP A 348 -11.89 -28.38 -27.00
N PRO A 349 -11.60 -29.48 -26.28
CA PRO A 349 -10.26 -30.04 -26.23
C PRO A 349 -9.78 -30.60 -27.59
N GLN A 350 -10.69 -30.85 -28.55
CA GLN A 350 -10.37 -31.32 -29.89
C GLN A 350 -10.00 -30.19 -30.87
N ASN A 351 -9.90 -28.94 -30.43
CA ASN A 351 -9.62 -27.77 -31.28
C ASN A 351 -8.24 -27.12 -30.99
N LEU A 352 -7.45 -27.74 -30.11
CA LEU A 352 -6.19 -27.24 -29.57
C LEU A 352 -5.14 -26.97 -30.68
N ARG A 353 -4.59 -25.75 -30.75
CA ARG A 353 -3.52 -25.35 -31.68
C ARG A 353 -2.52 -24.42 -31.02
N ASN A 354 -1.38 -24.24 -31.66
CA ASN A 354 -0.44 -23.17 -31.31
C ASN A 354 -0.93 -21.81 -31.83
N TYR A 355 -0.60 -20.75 -31.08
CA TYR A 355 -0.80 -19.36 -31.49
C TYR A 355 0.48 -18.53 -31.36
N THR A 356 0.50 -17.36 -32.01
CA THR A 356 1.43 -16.28 -31.70
C THR A 356 0.68 -14.96 -31.66
N GLN A 357 0.76 -14.24 -30.54
CA GLN A 357 0.27 -12.87 -30.39
C GLN A 357 1.43 -11.89 -30.62
N HIS A 358 1.20 -10.85 -31.41
CA HIS A 358 2.08 -9.71 -31.59
C HIS A 358 1.37 -8.43 -31.13
N PHE A 359 2.08 -7.58 -30.40
CA PHE A 359 1.53 -6.37 -29.78
C PHE A 359 2.29 -5.14 -30.28
N ASP A 360 1.57 -4.16 -30.83
CA ASP A 360 2.11 -2.86 -31.23
C ASP A 360 1.62 -1.76 -30.28
N TYR A 361 2.51 -0.81 -29.97
CA TYR A 361 2.27 0.28 -29.02
C TYR A 361 2.64 1.64 -29.62
N ASP A 362 1.93 2.70 -29.22
CA ASP A 362 2.32 4.08 -29.52
C ASP A 362 3.42 4.61 -28.57
N GLN A 363 3.76 5.89 -28.74
CA GLN A 363 4.74 6.60 -27.91
C GLN A 363 4.17 7.07 -26.55
N GLY A 364 2.85 7.03 -26.35
CA GLY A 364 2.15 7.29 -25.09
C GLY A 364 1.89 6.01 -24.28
N ASN A 365 2.48 4.88 -24.71
CA ASN A 365 2.31 3.55 -24.11
C ASN A 365 0.92 2.91 -24.25
N ASN A 366 0.11 3.33 -25.23
CA ASN A 366 -1.14 2.67 -25.56
C ASN A 366 -0.90 1.46 -26.47
N LEU A 367 -1.55 0.33 -26.19
CA LEU A 367 -1.71 -0.75 -27.18
C LEU A 367 -2.56 -0.22 -28.35
N THR A 368 -2.02 -0.29 -29.57
CA THR A 368 -2.69 0.15 -30.81
C THR A 368 -3.13 -1.01 -31.69
N ARG A 369 -2.42 -2.14 -31.64
CA ARG A 369 -2.78 -3.35 -32.39
C ARG A 369 -2.36 -4.62 -31.66
N LEU A 370 -3.24 -5.62 -31.71
CA LEU A 370 -2.94 -7.02 -31.42
C LEU A 370 -3.18 -7.83 -32.70
N VAL A 371 -2.17 -8.57 -33.16
CA VAL A 371 -2.34 -9.63 -34.16
C VAL A 371 -2.26 -10.97 -33.44
N HIS A 372 -3.33 -11.74 -33.44
CA HIS A 372 -3.37 -13.11 -32.95
C HIS A 372 -3.30 -14.06 -34.15
N ALA A 373 -2.08 -14.51 -34.48
CA ALA A 373 -1.80 -15.44 -35.55
C ALA A 373 -2.07 -16.88 -35.11
N ARG A 374 -2.91 -17.58 -35.86
CA ARG A 374 -3.36 -18.96 -35.65
C ARG A 374 -3.76 -19.53 -37.01
N GLU A 375 -3.53 -20.84 -37.24
CA GLU A 375 -3.85 -21.52 -38.52
C GLU A 375 -5.31 -21.30 -38.96
N VAL A 376 -6.25 -21.46 -38.02
CA VAL A 376 -7.69 -21.22 -38.24
C VAL A 376 -8.23 -20.45 -37.03
N GLY A 377 -8.98 -19.37 -37.30
CA GLY A 377 -9.53 -18.48 -36.26
C GLY A 377 -8.59 -17.36 -35.82
N GLY A 378 -7.46 -17.14 -36.51
CA GLY A 378 -6.60 -15.98 -36.28
C GLY A 378 -7.32 -14.66 -36.56
N TYR A 379 -7.00 -13.60 -35.81
CA TYR A 379 -7.66 -12.29 -35.89
C TYR A 379 -6.69 -11.14 -35.66
N THR A 380 -7.10 -9.93 -36.05
CA THR A 380 -6.40 -8.67 -35.71
C THR A 380 -7.38 -7.73 -35.02
N ARG A 381 -6.98 -7.18 -33.88
CA ARG A 381 -7.69 -6.15 -33.12
C ARG A 381 -6.91 -4.84 -33.25
N GLN A 382 -7.55 -3.80 -33.75
CA GLN A 382 -7.01 -2.44 -33.79
C GLN A 382 -7.71 -1.56 -32.74
N MET A 383 -6.96 -0.60 -32.20
CA MET A 383 -7.43 0.41 -31.26
C MET A 383 -7.13 1.79 -31.85
N LEU A 384 -8.14 2.64 -31.99
CA LEU A 384 -7.92 4.07 -32.20
C LEU A 384 -7.68 4.72 -30.83
N ILE A 385 -6.65 5.57 -30.77
CA ILE A 385 -6.31 6.35 -29.57
C ILE A 385 -6.77 7.79 -29.80
N ASP A 386 -7.33 8.42 -28.78
CA ASP A 386 -7.69 9.84 -28.80
C ASP A 386 -6.44 10.70 -29.09
N PRO A 387 -6.47 11.61 -30.08
CA PRO A 387 -5.38 12.55 -30.34
C PRO A 387 -5.03 13.48 -29.15
N ALA A 388 -5.94 13.66 -28.19
CA ALA A 388 -5.78 14.55 -27.04
C ALA A 388 -5.61 13.84 -25.68
N SER A 389 -5.85 12.53 -25.57
CA SER A 389 -5.76 11.76 -24.31
C SER A 389 -5.33 10.30 -24.56
N ASN A 390 -5.14 9.49 -23.53
CA ASN A 390 -4.89 8.04 -23.63
C ASN A 390 -6.17 7.20 -23.62
N ARG A 391 -7.34 7.84 -23.78
CA ARG A 391 -8.60 7.13 -24.06
C ARG A 391 -8.44 6.38 -25.38
N ALA A 392 -8.89 5.12 -25.40
CA ALA A 392 -8.72 4.24 -26.55
C ALA A 392 -9.97 3.40 -26.76
N LEU A 393 -10.35 3.23 -28.02
CA LEU A 393 -11.51 2.44 -28.42
C LEU A 393 -11.09 1.46 -29.51
N ARG A 394 -11.68 0.27 -29.47
CA ARG A 394 -11.57 -0.67 -30.58
C ARG A 394 -12.20 -0.05 -31.83
N TRP A 395 -11.54 -0.21 -32.97
CA TRP A 395 -11.90 0.43 -34.24
C TRP A 395 -11.33 -0.39 -35.42
N LYS A 396 -11.87 -0.21 -36.62
CA LYS A 396 -11.34 -0.73 -37.89
C LYS A 396 -11.32 0.40 -38.92
N GLU A 397 -10.42 0.35 -39.88
CA GLU A 397 -10.24 1.43 -40.87
C GLU A 397 -11.47 1.71 -41.77
N ALA A 398 -12.41 0.76 -41.86
CA ALA A 398 -13.69 0.94 -42.55
C ALA A 398 -14.83 1.51 -41.66
N ASP A 399 -14.63 1.55 -40.33
CA ASP A 399 -15.59 2.12 -39.39
C ASP A 399 -15.37 3.66 -39.30
N PRO A 400 -16.42 4.48 -39.13
CA PRO A 400 -16.22 5.91 -38.84
C PRO A 400 -15.42 6.10 -37.53
N PRO A 401 -14.56 7.13 -37.42
CA PRO A 401 -13.84 7.41 -36.19
C PRO A 401 -14.79 7.59 -35.00
N PRO A 402 -14.62 6.85 -33.88
CA PRO A 402 -15.53 6.90 -32.75
C PRO A 402 -15.42 8.23 -31.98
N ASP A 403 -16.57 8.76 -31.56
CA ASP A 403 -16.63 9.92 -30.68
C ASP A 403 -16.32 9.51 -29.22
N PHE A 404 -15.08 9.73 -28.79
CA PHE A 404 -14.62 9.50 -27.42
C PHE A 404 -15.46 10.24 -26.36
N ALA A 405 -16.10 11.37 -26.69
CA ALA A 405 -16.98 12.11 -25.79
C ALA A 405 -18.36 11.46 -25.60
N THR A 406 -18.73 10.45 -26.39
CA THR A 406 -19.87 9.56 -26.11
C THR A 406 -19.46 8.33 -25.31
N PHE A 407 -18.30 7.73 -25.64
CA PHE A 407 -17.84 6.48 -25.05
C PHE A 407 -17.19 6.63 -23.66
N PHE A 408 -16.69 7.81 -23.29
CA PHE A 408 -16.16 8.11 -21.96
C PHE A 408 -16.94 9.26 -21.32
N ASP A 409 -16.94 9.36 -19.98
CA ASP A 409 -17.39 10.57 -19.28
C ASP A 409 -16.26 11.63 -19.22
N ALA A 410 -16.49 12.75 -18.51
CA ALA A 410 -15.47 13.78 -18.35
C ALA A 410 -14.24 13.30 -17.53
N HIS A 411 -14.41 12.31 -16.65
CA HIS A 411 -13.38 11.75 -15.76
C HIS A 411 -12.71 10.49 -16.31
N GLY A 412 -12.97 10.13 -17.57
CA GLY A 412 -12.28 9.02 -18.22
C GLY A 412 -12.85 7.65 -17.89
N ASN A 413 -14.05 7.59 -17.30
CA ASN A 413 -14.76 6.34 -17.10
C ASN A 413 -15.45 5.93 -18.41
N GLN A 414 -15.21 4.73 -18.89
CA GLN A 414 -15.84 4.22 -20.11
C GLN A 414 -17.34 3.96 -19.85
N ARG A 415 -18.22 4.60 -20.62
CA ARG A 415 -19.69 4.55 -20.48
C ARG A 415 -20.37 3.51 -21.37
N LYS A 416 -19.71 3.04 -22.43
CA LYS A 416 -20.18 1.92 -23.27
C LYS A 416 -19.03 1.05 -23.77
N LEU A 417 -19.26 -0.26 -23.90
CA LEU A 417 -18.40 -1.15 -24.68
C LEU A 417 -18.78 -1.06 -26.17
N GLN A 418 -17.82 -1.16 -27.11
CA GLN A 418 -18.03 -0.85 -28.54
C GLN A 418 -19.25 -1.57 -29.16
N HIS A 419 -19.48 -2.82 -28.77
CA HIS A 419 -20.62 -3.64 -29.20
C HIS A 419 -21.27 -4.31 -27.98
N GLY A 420 -21.58 -3.56 -26.93
CA GLY A 420 -22.18 -4.12 -25.73
C GLY A 420 -22.46 -3.08 -24.65
N ALA A 421 -22.41 -3.56 -23.41
CA ALA A 421 -22.97 -2.93 -22.22
C ALA A 421 -22.83 -1.41 -22.10
N ALA A 422 -23.92 -0.78 -21.69
CA ALA A 422 -23.88 0.48 -20.97
C ALA A 422 -23.23 0.27 -19.59
N LEU A 423 -22.38 1.22 -19.20
CA LEU A 423 -21.58 1.20 -17.97
C LEU A 423 -21.93 2.46 -17.18
N LEU A 424 -22.59 2.30 -16.03
CA LEU A 424 -22.96 3.39 -15.14
C LEU A 424 -21.94 3.50 -14.01
N TRP A 425 -21.57 4.73 -13.67
CA TRP A 425 -20.54 5.05 -12.69
C TRP A 425 -21.10 5.99 -11.63
N ASN A 426 -20.72 5.79 -10.37
CA ASN A 426 -21.03 6.71 -9.30
C ASN A 426 -20.02 7.89 -9.26
N THR A 427 -20.25 8.83 -8.36
CA THR A 427 -19.49 10.09 -8.32
C THR A 427 -18.05 9.93 -7.82
N GLN A 428 -17.69 8.79 -7.20
CA GLN A 428 -16.30 8.44 -6.84
C GLN A 428 -15.61 7.53 -7.88
N ASP A 429 -16.07 7.54 -9.14
CA ASP A 429 -15.47 6.75 -10.23
C ASP A 429 -15.53 5.22 -10.02
N GLN A 430 -16.56 4.75 -9.31
CA GLN A 430 -16.83 3.32 -9.11
C GLN A 430 -17.96 2.87 -10.03
N LEU A 431 -17.75 1.77 -10.76
CA LEU A 431 -18.74 1.16 -11.66
C LEU A 431 -19.92 0.64 -10.83
N CYS A 432 -21.11 1.24 -10.95
CA CYS A 432 -22.28 0.84 -10.18
C CYS A 432 -23.22 -0.13 -10.93
N GLN A 433 -23.22 -0.12 -12.27
CA GLN A 433 -24.01 -1.07 -13.08
C GLN A 433 -23.36 -1.34 -14.44
N VAL A 434 -23.48 -2.59 -14.91
CA VAL A 434 -23.26 -3.03 -16.29
C VAL A 434 -24.58 -3.56 -16.84
N THR A 435 -25.11 -2.97 -17.91
CA THR A 435 -26.27 -3.53 -18.64
C THR A 435 -25.80 -4.64 -19.59
N LEU A 436 -26.18 -5.88 -19.32
CA LEU A 436 -25.74 -7.06 -20.08
C LEU A 436 -26.57 -7.31 -21.35
N LEU A 437 -27.89 -7.03 -21.31
CA LEU A 437 -28.80 -7.12 -22.45
C LEU A 437 -29.88 -6.03 -22.36
N GLU A 438 -29.98 -5.20 -23.41
CA GLU A 438 -31.05 -4.18 -23.54
C GLU A 438 -32.34 -4.82 -24.10
N HIS A 439 -33.48 -4.71 -23.41
CA HIS A 439 -34.75 -5.37 -23.80
C HIS A 439 -35.73 -4.42 -24.53
N ALA A 440 -35.70 -4.44 -25.86
CA ALA A 440 -36.54 -3.59 -26.73
C ALA A 440 -38.07 -3.85 -26.67
N ASN A 441 -38.55 -4.75 -25.80
CA ASN A 441 -39.95 -5.14 -25.65
C ASN A 441 -40.63 -4.54 -24.39
N GLY A 442 -39.91 -3.74 -23.60
CA GLY A 442 -40.43 -3.13 -22.36
C GLY A 442 -40.29 -3.98 -21.10
N LEU A 443 -39.57 -5.11 -21.16
CA LEU A 443 -38.96 -5.71 -19.96
C LEU A 443 -37.84 -4.78 -19.44
N ALA A 444 -37.47 -4.95 -18.17
CA ALA A 444 -36.26 -4.34 -17.65
C ALA A 444 -35.03 -5.03 -18.25
N ASP A 445 -33.94 -4.28 -18.42
CA ASP A 445 -32.68 -4.79 -18.96
C ASP A 445 -32.06 -5.87 -18.05
N ASP A 446 -31.36 -6.85 -18.64
CA ASP A 446 -30.52 -7.76 -17.85
C ASP A 446 -29.27 -6.98 -17.42
N CYS A 447 -28.84 -7.08 -16.16
CA CYS A 447 -27.74 -6.27 -15.65
C CYS A 447 -26.96 -6.92 -14.51
N GLU A 448 -25.78 -6.34 -14.20
CA GLU A 448 -25.02 -6.64 -12.98
C GLU A 448 -24.75 -5.31 -12.25
N VAL A 449 -25.25 -5.21 -11.02
CA VAL A 449 -25.19 -4.03 -10.14
C VAL A 449 -24.16 -4.27 -9.04
N TYR A 450 -23.41 -3.24 -8.64
CA TYR A 450 -22.35 -3.32 -7.64
C TYR A 450 -22.53 -2.27 -6.53
N VAL A 451 -22.18 -2.66 -5.29
CA VAL A 451 -22.33 -1.83 -4.09
C VAL A 451 -21.00 -1.77 -3.33
N TYR A 452 -20.60 -0.58 -2.88
CA TYR A 452 -19.29 -0.29 -2.30
C TYR A 452 -19.39 0.30 -0.90
N SER A 453 -18.35 0.08 -0.10
CA SER A 453 -18.13 0.61 1.26
C SER A 453 -16.67 1.04 1.35
N GLN A 454 -16.41 2.32 1.61
CA GLN A 454 -15.09 2.97 1.52
C GLN A 454 -14.32 2.61 0.24
N GLY A 455 -15.07 2.51 -0.87
CA GLY A 455 -14.57 2.18 -2.20
C GLY A 455 -14.11 0.73 -2.41
N GLU A 456 -14.44 -0.20 -1.52
CA GLU A 456 -14.31 -1.65 -1.76
C GLU A 456 -15.69 -2.29 -1.98
N ARG A 457 -15.77 -3.25 -2.90
CA ARG A 457 -17.02 -3.93 -3.26
C ARG A 457 -17.51 -4.84 -2.14
N VAL A 458 -18.69 -4.52 -1.60
CA VAL A 458 -19.37 -5.29 -0.53
C VAL A 458 -20.63 -6.00 -1.01
N GLY A 459 -21.17 -5.58 -2.15
CA GLY A 459 -22.31 -6.25 -2.80
C GLY A 459 -22.14 -6.34 -4.32
N LYS A 460 -22.67 -7.41 -4.90
CA LYS A 460 -22.89 -7.57 -6.35
C LYS A 460 -24.23 -8.29 -6.57
N ARG A 461 -24.99 -7.91 -7.58
CA ARG A 461 -26.28 -8.55 -7.92
C ARG A 461 -26.43 -8.61 -9.44
N HIS A 462 -26.48 -9.82 -9.98
CA HIS A 462 -26.78 -10.09 -11.38
C HIS A 462 -28.28 -10.39 -11.50
N GLU A 463 -28.98 -9.73 -12.42
CA GLU A 463 -30.42 -9.91 -12.68
C GLU A 463 -30.68 -10.16 -14.16
N THR A 464 -31.59 -11.09 -14.46
CA THR A 464 -32.05 -11.40 -15.81
C THR A 464 -33.58 -11.48 -15.88
N HIS A 465 -34.13 -11.00 -16.99
CA HIS A 465 -35.56 -10.75 -17.14
C HIS A 465 -36.20 -11.62 -18.22
N THR A 466 -37.33 -12.23 -17.85
CA THR A 466 -38.20 -12.97 -18.78
C THR A 466 -39.62 -12.43 -18.69
N ALA A 467 -40.46 -12.72 -19.69
CA ALA A 467 -41.88 -12.34 -19.70
C ALA A 467 -42.75 -13.04 -18.61
N ARG A 468 -42.14 -13.75 -17.65
CA ARG A 468 -42.83 -14.46 -16.55
C ARG A 468 -42.15 -14.34 -15.18
N ALA A 469 -40.85 -14.05 -15.13
CA ALA A 469 -40.06 -13.99 -13.91
C ALA A 469 -38.77 -13.16 -14.09
N THR A 470 -38.33 -12.53 -13.01
CA THR A 470 -36.95 -12.04 -12.84
C THR A 470 -36.16 -13.10 -12.07
N HIS A 471 -34.98 -13.47 -12.57
CA HIS A 471 -34.03 -14.32 -11.86
C HIS A 471 -32.86 -13.47 -11.37
N TYR A 472 -32.28 -13.82 -10.21
CA TYR A 472 -31.12 -13.10 -9.68
C TYR A 472 -30.07 -14.01 -9.04
N LEU A 473 -28.82 -13.53 -9.05
CA LEU A 473 -27.73 -14.04 -8.24
C LEU A 473 -27.10 -12.85 -7.49
N GLN A 474 -27.34 -12.79 -6.18
CA GLN A 474 -26.78 -11.79 -5.28
C GLN A 474 -25.56 -12.36 -4.55
N VAL A 475 -24.55 -11.52 -4.33
CA VAL A 475 -23.31 -11.84 -3.62
C VAL A 475 -23.05 -10.74 -2.59
N ARG A 476 -22.93 -11.13 -1.31
CA ARG A 476 -22.46 -10.27 -0.22
C ARG A 476 -21.03 -10.65 0.13
N TYR A 477 -20.10 -9.70 0.07
CA TYR A 477 -18.70 -9.90 0.39
C TYR A 477 -18.45 -9.48 1.84
N LEU A 478 -17.93 -10.41 2.64
CA LEU A 478 -17.75 -10.30 4.09
C LEU A 478 -16.36 -10.82 4.50
N PRO A 479 -15.85 -10.51 5.70
CA PRO A 479 -14.54 -10.96 6.13
C PRO A 479 -14.41 -12.49 6.12
N GLY A 480 -13.63 -13.01 5.14
CA GLY A 480 -13.39 -14.44 4.95
C GLY A 480 -14.51 -15.22 4.24
N LEU A 481 -15.59 -14.57 3.80
CA LEU A 481 -16.81 -15.24 3.31
C LEU A 481 -17.50 -14.44 2.20
N GLU A 482 -17.91 -15.13 1.14
CA GLU A 482 -18.95 -14.63 0.22
C GLU A 482 -20.25 -15.39 0.50
N ILE A 483 -21.36 -14.69 0.73
CA ILE A 483 -22.69 -15.30 0.79
C ILE A 483 -23.38 -15.05 -0.54
N ARG A 484 -23.72 -16.13 -1.24
CA ARG A 484 -24.29 -16.13 -2.59
C ARG A 484 -25.73 -16.63 -2.52
N THR A 485 -26.70 -15.81 -2.88
CA THR A 485 -28.14 -16.14 -2.84
C THR A 485 -28.82 -15.98 -4.19
N ARG A 486 -29.85 -16.79 -4.45
CA ARG A 486 -30.65 -16.78 -5.69
C ARG A 486 -32.15 -16.64 -5.44
N ASP A 487 -32.89 -16.31 -6.49
CA ASP A 487 -34.37 -16.26 -6.52
C ASP A 487 -35.05 -17.59 -6.15
N ASN A 488 -34.39 -18.73 -6.38
CA ASN A 488 -34.88 -20.06 -6.04
C ASN A 488 -34.69 -20.47 -4.56
N GLY A 489 -34.09 -19.60 -3.73
CA GLY A 489 -33.78 -19.89 -2.32
C GLY A 489 -32.43 -20.58 -2.08
N GLU A 490 -31.62 -20.85 -3.10
CA GLU A 490 -30.25 -21.37 -2.92
C GLU A 490 -29.40 -20.36 -2.13
N GLU A 491 -28.83 -20.78 -0.99
CA GLU A 491 -27.86 -20.02 -0.20
C GLU A 491 -26.54 -20.80 -0.08
N LEU A 492 -25.50 -20.26 -0.73
CA LEU A 492 -24.14 -20.81 -0.81
C LEU A 492 -23.15 -19.88 -0.10
N HIS A 493 -22.47 -20.41 0.91
CA HIS A 493 -21.33 -19.80 1.56
C HIS A 493 -20.05 -20.22 0.82
N VAL A 494 -19.29 -19.26 0.31
CA VAL A 494 -17.93 -19.48 -0.23
C VAL A 494 -16.92 -18.97 0.79
N ILE A 495 -16.46 -19.88 1.65
CA ILE A 495 -15.49 -19.58 2.71
C ILE A 495 -14.11 -19.47 2.06
N SER A 496 -13.46 -18.33 2.19
CA SER A 496 -12.13 -18.05 1.62
C SER A 496 -11.04 -18.29 2.65
N LEU A 497 -10.11 -19.19 2.33
CA LEU A 497 -9.05 -19.68 3.22
C LEU A 497 -7.67 -19.24 2.71
N PRO A 498 -6.65 -19.08 3.60
CA PRO A 498 -5.28 -18.80 3.18
C PRO A 498 -4.73 -19.82 2.17
N GLY A 499 -3.82 -19.38 1.30
CA GLY A 499 -3.22 -20.24 0.28
C GLY A 499 -4.14 -20.53 -0.92
N ASN A 500 -5.04 -19.61 -1.27
CA ASN A 500 -5.95 -19.73 -2.42
C ASN A 500 -6.82 -21.00 -2.40
N VAL A 501 -7.38 -21.30 -1.22
CA VAL A 501 -8.38 -22.38 -1.03
C VAL A 501 -9.75 -21.78 -0.78
N ARG A 502 -10.80 -22.37 -1.35
CA ARG A 502 -12.20 -21.99 -1.12
C ARG A 502 -13.04 -23.19 -0.71
N CYS A 503 -13.89 -23.05 0.29
CA CYS A 503 -14.89 -24.07 0.66
C CYS A 503 -16.26 -23.67 0.11
N LEU A 504 -16.93 -24.58 -0.60
CA LEU A 504 -18.31 -24.39 -1.08
C LEU A 504 -19.26 -25.10 -0.10
N HIS A 505 -19.98 -24.32 0.70
CA HIS A 505 -20.94 -24.81 1.69
C HIS A 505 -22.34 -24.29 1.39
N TRP A 506 -23.24 -25.16 0.93
CA TRP A 506 -24.66 -24.88 0.86
C TRP A 506 -25.27 -25.01 2.25
N ARG A 507 -26.05 -24.00 2.64
CA ARG A 507 -26.76 -23.95 3.94
C ARG A 507 -27.85 -25.02 4.05
N GLU A 508 -28.44 -25.38 2.91
CA GLU A 508 -29.37 -26.51 2.79
C GLU A 508 -28.78 -27.59 1.84
N LYS A 509 -29.55 -28.04 0.84
CA LYS A 509 -29.12 -29.08 -0.10
C LYS A 509 -28.43 -28.45 -1.32
N PRO A 510 -27.24 -28.92 -1.73
CA PRO A 510 -26.61 -28.48 -2.97
C PRO A 510 -27.41 -28.92 -4.21
N PRO A 511 -27.17 -28.31 -5.38
CA PRO A 511 -27.58 -28.86 -6.67
C PRO A 511 -27.14 -30.33 -6.81
N ALA A 512 -27.97 -31.17 -7.43
CA ALA A 512 -27.84 -32.64 -7.43
C ALA A 512 -26.55 -33.21 -8.09
N SER A 513 -25.67 -32.35 -8.58
CA SER A 513 -24.43 -32.65 -9.31
C SER A 513 -23.18 -32.06 -8.64
N VAL A 514 -23.28 -31.58 -7.38
CA VAL A 514 -22.18 -31.00 -6.61
C VAL A 514 -22.15 -31.56 -5.19
N GLU A 515 -20.97 -31.97 -4.72
CA GLU A 515 -20.74 -32.37 -3.32
C GLU A 515 -20.80 -31.12 -2.41
N ASN A 516 -21.57 -31.16 -1.32
CA ASN A 516 -21.53 -30.09 -0.30
C ASN A 516 -20.19 -30.13 0.46
N ASN A 517 -19.78 -29.01 1.06
CA ASN A 517 -18.54 -28.83 1.81
C ASN A 517 -17.25 -29.09 0.97
N GLN A 518 -17.33 -28.97 -0.36
CA GLN A 518 -16.18 -29.16 -1.24
C GLN A 518 -15.12 -28.07 -1.02
N LEU A 519 -13.91 -28.48 -0.63
CA LEU A 519 -12.73 -27.60 -0.68
C LEU A 519 -12.18 -27.60 -2.10
N ARG A 520 -11.82 -26.42 -2.60
CA ARG A 520 -11.15 -26.21 -3.88
C ARG A 520 -9.81 -25.53 -3.63
N TYR A 521 -8.73 -26.25 -3.89
CA TYR A 521 -7.36 -25.77 -3.81
C TYR A 521 -6.93 -25.27 -5.19
N SER A 522 -6.52 -24.01 -5.29
CA SER A 522 -5.95 -23.46 -6.52
C SER A 522 -4.45 -23.79 -6.61
N LEU A 523 -4.01 -24.26 -7.78
CA LEU A 523 -2.60 -24.32 -8.16
C LEU A 523 -2.35 -23.20 -9.17
N ASP A 524 -1.61 -22.19 -8.74
CA ASP A 524 -1.45 -20.93 -9.48
C ASP A 524 -0.15 -20.86 -10.30
N ASP A 525 -0.07 -19.91 -11.23
CA ASP A 525 1.20 -19.50 -11.83
C ASP A 525 1.95 -18.43 -10.99
N HIS A 526 3.08 -17.92 -11.49
CA HIS A 526 3.90 -16.90 -10.83
C HIS A 526 3.22 -15.52 -10.67
N LEU A 527 2.12 -15.28 -11.39
CA LEU A 527 1.26 -14.10 -11.26
C LEU A 527 0.15 -14.30 -10.22
N GLY A 528 -0.03 -15.52 -9.69
CA GLY A 528 -1.18 -15.88 -8.87
C GLY A 528 -2.43 -16.20 -9.70
N SER A 529 -2.32 -16.45 -11.00
CA SER A 529 -3.45 -16.84 -11.84
C SER A 529 -3.85 -18.29 -11.55
N SER A 530 -5.12 -18.53 -11.25
CA SER A 530 -5.63 -19.87 -10.94
C SER A 530 -5.60 -20.76 -12.18
N MET A 531 -4.58 -21.64 -12.30
CA MET A 531 -4.39 -22.51 -13.46
C MET A 531 -5.12 -23.84 -13.32
N ILE A 532 -5.19 -24.41 -12.11
CA ILE A 532 -5.82 -25.71 -11.86
C ILE A 532 -6.55 -25.67 -10.53
N GLU A 533 -7.81 -26.12 -10.49
CA GLU A 533 -8.52 -26.43 -9.23
C GLU A 533 -8.44 -27.93 -8.95
N VAL A 534 -8.12 -28.32 -7.71
CA VAL A 534 -8.24 -29.69 -7.20
C VAL A 534 -9.05 -29.72 -5.89
N ASP A 535 -9.66 -30.86 -5.56
CA ASP A 535 -10.53 -30.99 -4.39
C ASP A 535 -9.83 -31.48 -3.10
N GLN A 536 -10.59 -31.68 -2.02
CA GLN A 536 -10.11 -32.26 -0.75
C GLN A 536 -9.53 -33.69 -0.85
N LEU A 537 -9.67 -34.38 -1.97
CA LEU A 537 -9.06 -35.68 -2.27
C LEU A 537 -7.99 -35.57 -3.38
N GLY A 538 -7.66 -34.34 -3.81
CA GLY A 538 -6.74 -34.07 -4.91
C GLY A 538 -7.23 -34.51 -6.29
N ARG A 539 -8.54 -34.78 -6.44
CA ARG A 539 -9.21 -35.01 -7.74
C ARG A 539 -9.25 -33.68 -8.50
N LEU A 540 -9.13 -33.74 -9.83
CA LEU A 540 -9.18 -32.56 -10.70
C LEU A 540 -10.61 -31.98 -10.75
N ILE A 541 -10.74 -30.66 -10.60
CA ILE A 541 -12.01 -29.92 -10.77
C ILE A 541 -12.00 -29.16 -12.10
N SER A 542 -10.91 -28.44 -12.39
CA SER A 542 -10.79 -27.65 -13.62
C SER A 542 -9.34 -27.38 -14.02
N ARG A 543 -9.14 -27.03 -15.29
CA ARG A 543 -7.90 -26.44 -15.83
C ARG A 543 -8.24 -25.16 -16.60
N GLU A 544 -7.46 -24.11 -16.39
CA GLU A 544 -7.55 -22.86 -17.13
C GLU A 544 -6.15 -22.39 -17.54
N THR A 545 -6.01 -21.85 -18.75
CA THR A 545 -4.79 -21.15 -19.18
C THR A 545 -5.16 -19.79 -19.76
N TYR A 546 -4.24 -18.84 -19.68
CA TYR A 546 -4.47 -17.44 -20.04
C TYR A 546 -3.51 -16.98 -21.15
N TYR A 547 -4.02 -16.17 -22.07
CA TYR A 547 -3.22 -15.23 -22.84
C TYR A 547 -2.50 -14.25 -21.88
N PRO A 548 -1.38 -13.61 -22.27
CA PRO A 548 -0.58 -12.79 -21.36
C PRO A 548 -1.36 -11.73 -20.57
N PHE A 549 -2.30 -11.06 -21.24
CA PHE A 549 -3.17 -10.03 -20.69
C PHE A 549 -4.47 -10.57 -20.04
N GLY A 550 -4.48 -11.81 -19.55
CA GLY A 550 -5.53 -12.36 -18.67
C GLY A 550 -6.83 -12.84 -19.32
N GLY A 551 -6.95 -12.74 -20.65
CA GLY A 551 -8.04 -13.42 -21.38
C GLY A 551 -7.81 -14.93 -21.39
N THR A 552 -8.84 -15.72 -21.14
CA THR A 552 -8.75 -17.19 -21.12
C THR A 552 -8.47 -17.75 -22.52
N ALA A 553 -7.44 -18.61 -22.61
CA ALA A 553 -6.99 -19.29 -23.83
C ALA A 553 -7.42 -20.78 -23.87
N LEU A 554 -7.60 -21.39 -22.70
CA LEU A 554 -8.14 -22.74 -22.55
C LEU A 554 -8.94 -22.82 -21.25
N TRP A 555 -10.13 -23.41 -21.27
CA TRP A 555 -10.98 -23.63 -20.10
C TRP A 555 -11.59 -25.04 -20.15
N LEU A 556 -11.06 -25.95 -19.33
CA LEU A 556 -11.45 -27.36 -19.29
C LEU A 556 -11.93 -27.73 -17.87
N PRO A 557 -13.22 -27.51 -17.54
CA PRO A 557 -13.84 -28.05 -16.34
C PRO A 557 -14.09 -29.57 -16.49
N VAL A 558 -14.08 -30.34 -15.39
CA VAL A 558 -14.42 -31.79 -15.47
C VAL A 558 -15.93 -32.06 -15.57
N SER A 559 -16.77 -31.06 -15.29
CA SER A 559 -18.20 -31.08 -15.51
C SER A 559 -18.71 -29.66 -15.78
N SER A 560 -19.70 -29.52 -16.66
CA SER A 560 -20.40 -28.25 -16.90
C SER A 560 -21.00 -27.67 -15.61
N THR A 561 -21.43 -28.53 -14.69
CA THR A 561 -22.06 -28.17 -13.40
C THR A 561 -21.10 -27.50 -12.41
N LEU A 562 -19.79 -27.50 -12.68
CA LEU A 562 -18.77 -26.92 -11.81
C LEU A 562 -18.28 -25.53 -12.29
N VAL A 563 -18.71 -25.09 -13.49
CA VAL A 563 -18.22 -23.90 -14.19
C VAL A 563 -18.51 -22.60 -13.44
N ASP A 564 -19.76 -22.42 -13.01
CA ASP A 564 -20.24 -21.17 -12.40
C ASP A 564 -19.57 -20.84 -11.06
N TYR A 565 -18.99 -21.86 -10.42
CA TYR A 565 -18.37 -21.77 -9.10
C TYR A 565 -16.88 -21.38 -9.15
N LYS A 566 -16.22 -21.40 -10.31
CA LYS A 566 -14.89 -20.80 -10.46
C LYS A 566 -15.00 -19.32 -10.81
N THR A 567 -14.88 -18.47 -9.79
CA THR A 567 -14.99 -17.01 -9.91
C THR A 567 -13.64 -16.32 -9.94
N VAL A 568 -12.67 -16.77 -9.12
CA VAL A 568 -11.28 -16.29 -9.12
C VAL A 568 -10.48 -16.94 -10.26
N ARG A 569 -9.81 -16.14 -11.08
CA ARG A 569 -9.11 -16.59 -12.30
C ARG A 569 -7.72 -15.94 -12.44
N TYR A 570 -7.51 -15.05 -13.42
CA TYR A 570 -6.22 -14.37 -13.67
C TYR A 570 -5.79 -13.47 -12.50
N SER A 571 -4.49 -13.43 -12.19
CA SER A 571 -3.88 -12.63 -11.10
C SER A 571 -4.58 -12.72 -9.73
N GLY A 572 -5.27 -13.83 -9.43
CA GLY A 572 -6.04 -14.01 -8.19
C GLY A 572 -7.30 -13.12 -8.07
N LYS A 573 -7.81 -12.55 -9.17
CA LYS A 573 -8.97 -11.65 -9.18
C LYS A 573 -10.26 -12.35 -9.62
N GLU A 574 -11.41 -11.84 -9.14
CA GLU A 574 -12.73 -12.34 -9.56
C GLU A 574 -13.06 -11.82 -10.98
N MET A 575 -13.50 -12.74 -11.85
CA MET A 575 -14.17 -12.39 -13.10
C MET A 575 -15.70 -12.34 -12.90
N ASP A 576 -16.28 -11.21 -13.26
CA ASP A 576 -17.70 -10.93 -13.15
C ASP A 576 -18.52 -11.52 -14.32
N VAL A 577 -19.85 -11.39 -14.33
CA VAL A 577 -20.66 -11.92 -15.45
C VAL A 577 -20.37 -11.16 -16.75
N SER A 578 -20.10 -9.86 -16.62
CA SER A 578 -19.60 -8.97 -17.69
C SER A 578 -18.24 -9.37 -18.30
N GLY A 579 -17.54 -10.36 -17.73
CA GLY A 579 -16.17 -10.74 -18.10
C GLY A 579 -15.09 -9.79 -17.60
N LEU A 580 -15.46 -8.64 -17.02
CA LEU A 580 -14.51 -7.73 -16.38
C LEU A 580 -13.88 -8.41 -15.15
N TYR A 581 -12.63 -8.07 -14.86
CA TYR A 581 -11.97 -8.42 -13.61
C TYR A 581 -12.07 -7.28 -12.60
N TYR A 582 -12.57 -7.56 -11.40
CA TYR A 582 -12.54 -6.63 -10.28
C TYR A 582 -11.18 -6.71 -9.57
N TYR A 583 -10.40 -5.61 -9.59
CA TYR A 583 -9.09 -5.55 -8.93
C TYR A 583 -9.13 -4.90 -7.54
N GLY A 584 -10.18 -4.13 -7.22
CA GLY A 584 -10.26 -3.23 -6.07
C GLY A 584 -10.82 -1.89 -6.51
N ARG A 585 -9.96 -0.91 -6.75
CA ARG A 585 -10.33 0.45 -7.16
C ARG A 585 -10.69 0.60 -8.64
N ARG A 586 -10.36 -0.38 -9.49
CA ARG A 586 -10.69 -0.38 -10.93
C ARG A 586 -11.14 -1.75 -11.44
N TYR A 587 -11.81 -1.72 -12.59
CA TYR A 587 -12.20 -2.87 -13.40
C TYR A 587 -11.30 -2.99 -14.62
N TYR A 588 -10.84 -4.21 -14.91
CA TYR A 588 -9.94 -4.52 -16.03
C TYR A 588 -10.67 -5.30 -17.12
N ALA A 589 -10.46 -4.91 -18.39
CA ALA A 589 -11.06 -5.56 -19.56
C ALA A 589 -10.00 -6.36 -20.34
N PRO A 590 -9.91 -7.71 -20.18
CA PRO A 590 -8.86 -8.52 -20.81
C PRO A 590 -8.95 -8.56 -22.35
N TRP A 591 -10.12 -8.29 -22.94
CA TRP A 591 -10.29 -8.14 -24.40
C TRP A 591 -9.90 -6.73 -24.92
N LEU A 592 -9.73 -5.74 -24.04
CA LEU A 592 -9.17 -4.42 -24.38
C LEU A 592 -7.70 -4.28 -23.96
N GLN A 593 -7.23 -5.17 -23.07
CA GLN A 593 -5.86 -5.23 -22.54
C GLN A 593 -5.45 -3.94 -21.79
N ARG A 594 -6.45 -3.29 -21.16
CA ARG A 594 -6.34 -2.02 -20.44
C ARG A 594 -7.45 -1.87 -19.39
N TRP A 595 -7.30 -0.89 -18.50
CA TRP A 595 -8.36 -0.47 -17.57
C TRP A 595 -9.52 0.23 -18.30
N ILE A 596 -10.75 0.11 -17.79
CA ILE A 596 -11.93 0.82 -18.34
C ILE A 596 -12.23 2.16 -17.67
N SER A 597 -11.45 2.54 -16.66
CA SER A 597 -11.44 3.86 -16.03
C SER A 597 -10.01 4.33 -15.81
N ALA A 598 -9.85 5.65 -15.72
CA ALA A 598 -8.56 6.27 -15.41
C ALA A 598 -8.08 5.92 -13.99
N ASP A 599 -6.77 5.94 -13.77
CA ASP A 599 -6.14 5.63 -12.48
C ASP A 599 -6.54 6.63 -11.38
N PRO A 600 -7.20 6.18 -10.29
CA PRO A 600 -7.53 7.06 -9.17
C PRO A 600 -6.29 7.52 -8.39
N ALA A 601 -5.16 6.82 -8.50
CA ALA A 601 -3.89 7.22 -7.86
C ALA A 601 -3.09 8.24 -8.69
N GLY A 602 -3.44 8.47 -9.96
CA GLY A 602 -2.74 9.40 -10.85
C GLY A 602 -1.50 8.81 -11.51
N ASP A 603 -0.39 9.56 -11.55
CA ASP A 603 0.80 9.24 -12.34
C ASP A 603 1.82 8.32 -11.66
N VAL A 604 1.43 7.59 -10.60
CA VAL A 604 2.33 6.69 -9.87
C VAL A 604 2.94 5.63 -10.79
N ASP A 605 2.17 5.16 -11.77
CA ASP A 605 2.64 4.22 -12.81
C ASP A 605 2.97 4.88 -14.17
N GLY A 606 2.92 6.21 -14.24
CA GLY A 606 3.20 7.03 -15.41
C GLY A 606 2.00 7.77 -15.99
N LEU A 607 2.23 8.56 -17.05
CA LEU A 607 1.27 9.51 -17.62
C LEU A 607 0.20 8.90 -18.54
N ASN A 608 -0.01 7.58 -18.49
CA ASN A 608 -1.07 6.86 -19.20
C ASN A 608 -1.94 6.12 -18.19
N PHE A 609 -3.06 6.72 -17.84
CA PHE A 609 -3.91 6.27 -16.75
C PHE A 609 -4.74 5.00 -17.05
N TYR A 610 -4.58 4.41 -18.25
CA TYR A 610 -5.28 3.20 -18.68
C TYR A 610 -4.35 1.99 -18.89
N ALA A 611 -3.03 2.18 -18.94
CA ALA A 611 -2.09 1.10 -19.27
C ALA A 611 -2.11 -0.01 -18.19
N PHE A 612 -2.35 -1.26 -18.60
CA PHE A 612 -2.34 -2.39 -17.67
C PHE A 612 -0.89 -2.80 -17.36
N VAL A 613 -0.49 -2.65 -16.09
CA VAL A 613 0.85 -2.93 -15.55
C VAL A 613 2.04 -2.48 -16.41
N GLY A 614 1.87 -1.35 -17.10
CA GLY A 614 2.90 -0.76 -17.98
C GLY A 614 3.17 -1.53 -19.28
N ASN A 615 2.30 -2.47 -19.67
CA ASN A 615 2.42 -3.40 -20.80
C ASN A 615 3.45 -4.54 -20.64
N ASP A 616 3.76 -4.91 -19.39
CA ASP A 616 4.39 -6.20 -19.07
C ASP A 616 3.52 -7.01 -18.07
N PRO A 617 2.52 -7.75 -18.58
CA PRO A 617 1.61 -8.57 -17.79
C PRO A 617 2.19 -9.96 -17.46
N ILE A 618 3.48 -10.19 -17.73
CA ILE A 618 4.19 -11.45 -17.46
C ILE A 618 5.24 -11.26 -16.37
N GLY A 619 5.91 -10.10 -16.30
CA GLY A 619 6.78 -9.73 -15.18
C GLY A 619 6.06 -9.10 -14.00
N ASN A 620 4.89 -8.47 -14.20
CA ASN A 620 4.19 -7.65 -13.19
C ASN A 620 2.72 -8.06 -12.94
N ILE A 621 2.17 -7.61 -11.82
CA ILE A 621 0.77 -7.76 -11.37
C ILE A 621 0.25 -6.42 -10.82
N ASP A 622 -1.06 -6.23 -10.72
CA ASP A 622 -1.66 -5.16 -9.90
C ASP A 622 -2.45 -5.81 -8.75
N LEU A 623 -2.29 -5.28 -7.53
CA LEU A 623 -2.91 -5.81 -6.32
C LEU A 623 -4.22 -5.12 -5.95
N GLU A 624 -4.45 -3.87 -6.38
CA GLU A 624 -5.59 -3.05 -5.95
C GLU A 624 -6.27 -2.31 -7.11
N GLY A 625 -5.71 -2.37 -8.33
CA GLY A 625 -6.14 -1.57 -9.47
C GLY A 625 -5.63 -0.13 -9.39
N THR A 626 -4.42 0.09 -8.87
CA THR A 626 -3.82 1.43 -8.65
C THR A 626 -2.31 1.49 -8.88
N ASN A 627 -1.60 0.35 -8.86
CA ASN A 627 -0.14 0.28 -8.87
C ASN A 627 0.31 -1.09 -9.36
N ARG A 628 1.17 -1.16 -10.39
CA ARG A 628 1.86 -2.40 -10.69
C ARG A 628 2.95 -2.69 -9.67
N TRP A 629 3.04 -3.97 -9.33
CA TRP A 629 4.12 -4.56 -8.56
C TRP A 629 4.83 -5.59 -9.45
N PRO A 630 6.14 -5.79 -9.29
CA PRO A 630 6.78 -6.98 -9.80
C PRO A 630 6.01 -8.21 -9.32
N SER A 631 5.90 -9.23 -10.17
CA SER A 631 5.26 -10.51 -9.84
C SER A 631 5.79 -11.08 -8.52
N LYS A 632 5.00 -11.92 -7.85
CA LYS A 632 5.22 -12.33 -6.45
C LYS A 632 6.67 -12.78 -6.17
N ALA A 633 7.29 -13.51 -7.11
CA ALA A 633 8.69 -13.96 -7.01
C ALA A 633 9.75 -12.84 -7.17
N ALA A 634 9.44 -11.75 -7.85
CA ALA A 634 10.31 -10.59 -8.04
C ALA A 634 10.14 -9.52 -6.94
N LEU A 635 8.97 -9.46 -6.29
CA LEU A 635 8.75 -8.57 -5.13
C LEU A 635 9.64 -8.96 -3.94
N ASP A 636 9.71 -10.26 -3.64
CA ASP A 636 10.62 -10.81 -2.62
C ASP A 636 12.09 -10.45 -2.91
N GLU A 637 12.52 -10.56 -4.16
CA GLU A 637 13.89 -10.21 -4.56
C GLU A 637 14.15 -8.70 -4.48
N GLY A 638 13.16 -7.85 -4.76
CA GLY A 638 13.29 -6.40 -4.57
C GLY A 638 13.69 -6.03 -3.14
N LEU A 639 13.10 -6.71 -2.16
CA LEU A 639 13.45 -6.58 -0.74
C LEU A 639 14.86 -7.14 -0.43
N ARG A 640 15.24 -8.27 -1.03
CA ARG A 640 16.56 -8.90 -0.86
C ARG A 640 17.70 -8.04 -1.43
N LYS A 641 17.55 -7.46 -2.63
CA LYS A 641 18.58 -6.61 -3.26
C LYS A 641 18.90 -5.38 -2.40
N MET A 642 17.89 -4.72 -1.81
CA MET A 642 18.09 -3.57 -0.92
C MET A 642 18.86 -3.96 0.37
N ALA A 643 18.58 -5.14 0.93
CA ALA A 643 19.29 -5.65 2.10
C ALA A 643 20.76 -6.02 1.77
N ALA A 644 20.98 -6.75 0.67
CA ALA A 644 22.31 -7.23 0.29
C ALA A 644 23.26 -6.11 -0.16
N SER A 645 22.80 -5.16 -0.98
CA SER A 645 23.63 -4.04 -1.45
C SER A 645 24.11 -3.12 -0.33
N SER A 646 23.37 -3.07 0.78
CA SER A 646 23.73 -2.31 1.98
C SER A 646 24.90 -2.92 2.76
N LEU A 647 25.22 -4.20 2.54
CA LEU A 647 26.29 -4.91 3.26
C LEU A 647 27.61 -4.90 2.47
N GLU A 648 27.61 -5.35 1.20
CA GLU A 648 28.85 -5.41 0.39
C GLU A 648 29.47 -4.03 0.12
N GLY A 649 28.62 -3.01 -0.02
CA GLY A 649 29.05 -1.64 -0.30
C GLY A 649 29.87 -1.03 0.84
N ASP A 650 29.66 -1.48 2.08
CA ASP A 650 30.27 -0.88 3.26
C ASP A 650 31.66 -1.46 3.57
N GLU A 651 31.85 -2.77 3.38
CA GLU A 651 33.17 -3.40 3.54
C GLU A 651 34.19 -2.85 2.55
N ARG A 652 33.82 -2.75 1.26
CA ARG A 652 34.72 -2.22 0.20
C ARG A 652 35.07 -0.75 0.40
N ARG A 653 34.22 0.04 1.07
CA ARG A 653 34.49 1.43 1.44
C ARG A 653 35.46 1.59 2.61
N ARG A 654 35.56 0.60 3.52
CA ARG A 654 36.37 0.70 4.75
C ARG A 654 37.89 0.68 4.52
N GLN A 655 38.38 0.22 3.37
CA GLN A 655 39.83 0.00 3.13
C GLN A 655 40.58 1.13 2.41
N ARG A 656 39.95 1.93 1.51
CA ARG A 656 40.72 2.74 0.52
C ARG A 656 41.19 4.15 0.94
N ASN A 657 40.44 4.89 1.76
CA ASN A 657 40.59 6.36 1.84
C ASN A 657 41.11 6.87 3.20
N ALA A 658 42.35 6.57 3.58
CA ALA A 658 42.90 7.00 4.87
C ALA A 658 43.15 8.53 5.01
N PRO A 659 43.81 9.24 4.07
CA PRO A 659 44.10 10.68 4.26
C PRO A 659 42.84 11.55 4.29
N GLY A 660 41.83 11.18 3.48
CA GLY A 660 40.53 11.85 3.47
C GLY A 660 39.78 11.76 4.81
N ARG A 661 40.04 10.73 5.64
CA ARG A 661 39.41 10.59 6.96
C ARG A 661 39.78 11.72 7.91
N ALA A 662 40.96 12.34 7.83
CA ALA A 662 41.32 13.40 8.78
C ALA A 662 40.40 14.62 8.61
N ARG A 663 40.28 15.14 7.38
CA ARG A 663 39.36 16.25 7.06
C ARG A 663 37.89 15.85 7.12
N GLN A 664 37.53 14.62 6.76
CA GLN A 664 36.14 14.15 6.89
C GLN A 664 35.74 13.90 8.35
N SER A 665 36.67 13.48 9.22
CA SER A 665 36.46 13.36 10.66
C SER A 665 36.31 14.74 11.28
N LEU A 666 37.16 15.70 10.92
CA LEU A 666 37.01 17.10 11.35
C LEU A 666 35.65 17.67 10.90
N SER A 667 35.27 17.51 9.62
CA SER A 667 33.94 17.91 9.13
C SER A 667 32.83 17.27 9.95
N LYS A 668 32.86 15.94 10.15
CA LYS A 668 31.84 15.24 10.94
C LYS A 668 31.84 15.63 12.41
N ALA A 669 32.99 16.00 12.99
CA ALA A 669 33.09 16.49 14.35
C ALA A 669 32.48 17.89 14.46
N ILE A 670 32.76 18.79 13.51
CA ILE A 670 32.13 20.11 13.39
C ILE A 670 30.62 19.96 13.17
N ASP A 671 30.17 19.14 12.22
CA ASP A 671 28.75 18.86 11.96
C ASP A 671 28.05 18.28 13.20
N ARG A 672 28.67 17.32 13.90
CA ARG A 672 28.17 16.74 15.16
C ARG A 672 28.13 17.80 16.26
N HIS A 673 29.11 18.71 16.32
CA HIS A 673 29.17 19.79 17.32
C HIS A 673 28.16 20.90 17.04
N LEU A 674 28.02 21.36 15.80
CA LEU A 674 26.97 22.28 15.36
C LEU A 674 25.57 21.68 15.61
N ASN A 675 25.37 20.37 15.37
CA ASN A 675 24.13 19.69 15.72
C ASN A 675 23.94 19.59 17.25
N ILE A 676 24.98 19.29 18.02
CA ILE A 676 24.92 19.30 19.50
C ILE A 676 24.62 20.71 20.00
N LEU A 677 25.22 21.77 19.43
CA LEU A 677 24.98 23.17 19.76
C LEU A 677 23.55 23.58 19.42
N ALA A 678 23.07 23.32 18.20
CA ALA A 678 21.70 23.65 17.79
C ALA A 678 20.64 22.89 18.60
N ILE A 679 20.91 21.62 18.96
CA ILE A 679 20.05 20.83 19.86
C ILE A 679 20.14 21.37 21.29
N SER A 680 21.32 21.77 21.77
CA SER A 680 21.51 22.31 23.13
C SER A 680 20.90 23.69 23.30
N LEU A 681 21.03 24.56 22.29
CA LEU A 681 20.39 25.87 22.21
C LEU A 681 18.87 25.71 22.19
N ARG A 682 18.32 24.88 21.28
CA ARG A 682 16.88 24.60 21.24
C ARG A 682 16.40 24.04 22.57
N ARG A 683 17.06 23.03 23.15
CA ARG A 683 16.65 22.47 24.46
C ARG A 683 16.91 23.41 25.64
N GLY A 684 17.80 24.38 25.50
CA GLY A 684 18.05 25.45 26.47
C GLY A 684 16.92 26.48 26.46
N VAL A 685 16.55 27.00 25.29
CA VAL A 685 15.40 27.90 25.10
C VAL A 685 14.09 27.19 25.41
N ASP A 686 13.91 25.93 24.99
CA ASP A 686 12.78 25.08 25.39
C ASP A 686 12.73 24.98 26.92
N ALA A 687 13.87 24.85 27.60
CA ALA A 687 13.97 24.76 29.05
C ALA A 687 13.62 26.09 29.73
N GLN A 688 14.11 27.24 29.23
CA GLN A 688 13.69 28.57 29.68
C GLN A 688 12.18 28.73 29.56
N GLN A 689 11.60 28.39 28.40
CA GLN A 689 10.15 28.44 28.19
C GLN A 689 9.40 27.48 29.14
N GLN A 690 9.88 26.25 29.35
CA GLN A 690 9.30 25.34 30.35
C GLN A 690 9.33 25.94 31.77
N ILE A 691 10.40 26.65 32.15
CA ILE A 691 10.51 27.33 33.46
C ILE A 691 9.54 28.53 33.54
N LEU A 692 9.33 29.28 32.45
CA LEU A 692 8.33 30.35 32.37
C LEU A 692 6.90 29.80 32.42
N ASN A 693 6.62 28.68 31.76
CA ASN A 693 5.32 27.99 31.80
C ASN A 693 4.96 27.51 33.22
N HIS A 694 5.96 27.18 34.05
CA HIS A 694 5.77 26.87 35.48
C HIS A 694 5.63 28.13 36.38
N ARG A 695 5.67 29.35 35.82
CA ARG A 695 5.67 30.64 36.57
C ARG A 695 4.64 31.66 36.07
N SER A 696 4.13 31.50 34.86
CA SER A 696 3.19 32.41 34.19
C SER A 696 2.09 31.61 33.48
N SER A 697 0.84 31.94 33.78
CA SER A 697 -0.34 31.29 33.18
C SER A 697 -0.53 31.65 31.70
N ALA A 698 -0.06 32.83 31.27
CA ALA A 698 -0.11 33.24 29.87
C ALA A 698 0.86 32.40 29.01
N ASP A 699 2.10 32.26 29.45
CA ASP A 699 3.13 31.45 28.78
C ASP A 699 2.76 29.96 28.73
N PHE A 700 2.18 29.45 29.82
CA PHE A 700 1.59 28.11 29.88
C PHE A 700 0.51 27.92 28.80
N ALA A 701 -0.40 28.89 28.63
CA ALA A 701 -1.46 28.82 27.62
C ALA A 701 -0.90 28.86 26.19
N VAL A 702 0.01 29.79 25.88
CA VAL A 702 0.64 29.90 24.55
C VAL A 702 1.44 28.64 24.20
N SER A 703 2.19 28.09 25.16
CA SER A 703 2.93 26.84 24.99
C SER A 703 2.03 25.62 24.85
N SER A 704 0.89 25.61 25.54
CA SER A 704 -0.11 24.53 25.43
C SER A 704 -0.77 24.53 24.05
N LEU A 705 -1.16 25.71 23.55
CA LEU A 705 -1.67 25.88 22.17
C LEU A 705 -0.63 25.45 21.13
N ARG A 706 0.63 25.93 21.24
CA ARG A 706 1.71 25.52 20.33
C ARG A 706 1.98 24.02 20.35
N ARG A 707 1.90 23.36 21.51
CA ARG A 707 2.07 21.91 21.60
C ARG A 707 0.88 21.13 21.03
N GLY A 708 -0.34 21.57 21.31
CA GLY A 708 -1.55 20.99 20.72
C GLY A 708 -1.46 21.02 19.20
N ALA A 709 -1.18 22.20 18.64
CA ALA A 709 -0.94 22.39 17.21
C ALA A 709 0.17 21.45 16.69
N VAL A 710 1.37 21.46 17.28
CA VAL A 710 2.51 20.63 16.81
C VAL A 710 2.22 19.13 16.86
N HIS A 711 1.47 18.62 17.84
CA HIS A 711 1.13 17.19 17.88
C HIS A 711 0.03 16.84 16.87
N LEU A 712 -0.89 17.75 16.58
CA LEU A 712 -1.86 17.61 15.48
C LEU A 712 -1.14 17.66 14.11
N THR A 713 -0.18 18.57 13.90
CA THR A 713 0.66 18.57 12.67
C THR A 713 1.42 17.26 12.51
N GLY A 714 1.79 16.60 13.63
CA GLY A 714 2.41 15.28 13.66
C GLY A 714 1.54 14.13 13.11
N GLN A 715 0.24 14.33 12.88
CA GLN A 715 -0.64 13.39 12.18
C GLN A 715 -1.06 13.85 10.77
N VAL A 716 -0.54 14.99 10.30
CA VAL A 716 -0.87 15.59 8.98
C VAL A 716 0.25 15.42 7.95
N VAL A 717 1.51 15.30 8.38
CA VAL A 717 2.67 15.31 7.46
C VAL A 717 3.04 13.89 6.97
N SER A 718 2.17 13.28 6.18
CA SER A 718 2.60 12.37 5.09
C SER A 718 3.18 13.17 3.91
N TYR A 719 2.98 14.49 3.89
CA TYR A 719 3.30 15.40 2.80
C TYR A 719 4.26 16.52 3.27
N GLY A 720 5.58 16.30 3.25
CA GLY A 720 6.51 17.36 3.68
C GLY A 720 8.00 17.06 3.84
N ALA A 721 8.66 16.26 2.98
CA ALA A 721 10.13 16.16 2.99
C ALA A 721 10.78 15.71 1.66
N GLY A 722 10.57 16.47 0.57
CA GLY A 722 11.41 16.42 -0.64
C GLY A 722 10.91 15.51 -1.77
N ILE A 723 10.62 16.14 -2.93
CA ILE A 723 10.29 15.51 -4.23
C ILE A 723 9.24 14.40 -4.10
N ALA A 724 8.06 14.76 -3.58
CA ALA A 724 6.95 13.83 -3.40
C ALA A 724 5.59 14.52 -3.61
N VAL A 725 4.66 13.76 -4.19
CA VAL A 725 3.19 13.93 -4.18
C VAL A 725 2.58 15.00 -5.09
N GLY A 726 1.77 14.50 -6.03
CA GLY A 726 0.74 15.24 -6.77
C GLY A 726 -0.66 14.64 -6.57
N ILE A 727 -1.03 14.24 -5.34
CA ILE A 727 -2.37 13.73 -5.01
C ILE A 727 -3.12 14.77 -4.17
N GLY A 728 -3.94 15.58 -4.84
CA GLY A 728 -4.95 16.43 -4.22
C GLY A 728 -6.31 15.74 -4.24
N ALA A 729 -6.94 15.61 -3.07
CA ALA A 729 -8.25 14.98 -2.88
C ALA A 729 -8.38 13.51 -3.35
N GLN A 730 -7.70 12.60 -2.63
CA GLN A 730 -8.31 11.37 -2.08
C GLN A 730 -7.47 10.89 -0.88
N ALA A 731 -7.56 11.59 0.25
CA ALA A 731 -6.71 11.34 1.43
C ALA A 731 -7.43 11.68 2.76
N LEU A 732 -8.58 11.06 3.01
CA LEU A 732 -9.27 11.04 4.30
C LEU A 732 -9.73 9.60 4.57
N GLY A 733 -9.65 9.12 5.82
CA GLY A 733 -10.18 7.80 6.21
C GLY A 733 -9.15 6.70 6.50
N ALA A 734 -7.84 6.94 6.36
CA ALA A 734 -6.80 5.93 6.63
C ALA A 734 -6.50 5.67 8.14
N VAL A 735 -7.52 5.72 9.01
CA VAL A 735 -7.39 5.47 10.47
C VAL A 735 -8.54 4.61 11.03
N ALA A 736 -8.78 3.45 10.43
CA ALA A 736 -9.46 2.32 11.06
C ALA A 736 -9.02 1.01 10.39
N PRO A 737 -8.67 -0.07 11.12
CA PRO A 737 -8.47 -1.39 10.52
C PRO A 737 -9.84 -2.04 10.30
N GLY A 738 -10.34 -2.07 9.06
CA GLY A 738 -11.54 -2.81 8.66
C GLY A 738 -11.17 -4.04 7.82
N ALA A 739 -11.80 -5.19 8.06
CA ALA A 739 -11.40 -6.44 7.41
C ALA A 739 -11.92 -6.50 5.96
N GLY A 740 -11.00 -6.54 5.00
CA GLY A 740 -11.29 -6.58 3.56
C GLY A 740 -10.24 -7.34 2.72
N ASN A 741 -9.36 -8.12 3.34
CA ASN A 741 -8.37 -8.94 2.65
C ASN A 741 -7.92 -10.13 3.51
N VAL A 742 -8.60 -11.28 3.39
CA VAL A 742 -8.13 -12.57 3.94
C VAL A 742 -8.11 -13.67 2.87
N VAL A 743 -7.27 -13.46 1.86
CA VAL A 743 -6.47 -14.53 1.26
C VAL A 743 -5.09 -13.96 0.97
N GLY A 744 -4.04 -14.48 1.63
CA GLY A 744 -2.68 -13.96 1.43
C GLY A 744 -1.73 -13.96 2.63
N ILE A 745 -2.02 -14.72 3.69
CA ILE A 745 -1.13 -14.83 4.87
C ILE A 745 0.14 -15.62 4.50
N ALA A 746 1.10 -14.92 3.89
CA ALA A 746 2.46 -15.37 3.59
C ALA A 746 3.49 -14.23 3.59
N MET A 747 3.10 -12.96 3.40
CA MET A 747 4.02 -11.80 3.33
C MET A 747 3.85 -10.80 4.49
N GLY A 748 3.58 -11.30 5.71
CA GLY A 748 3.06 -10.49 6.82
C GLY A 748 4.02 -9.53 7.54
N PHE A 749 5.35 -9.68 7.42
CA PHE A 749 6.29 -9.06 8.37
C PHE A 749 7.27 -8.00 7.82
N GLY A 750 7.52 -7.95 6.51
CA GLY A 750 8.50 -7.03 5.91
C GLY A 750 7.98 -5.60 5.77
N ALA A 751 7.00 -5.41 4.87
CA ALA A 751 6.54 -4.09 4.42
C ALA A 751 6.12 -3.15 5.58
N LYS A 752 5.34 -3.66 6.54
CA LYS A 752 4.78 -2.86 7.65
C LYS A 752 5.85 -2.26 8.57
N LYS A 753 7.03 -2.89 8.68
CA LYS A 753 8.15 -2.39 9.51
C LYS A 753 8.98 -1.32 8.82
N ILE A 754 9.18 -1.42 7.50
CA ILE A 754 10.00 -0.46 6.73
C ILE A 754 9.33 0.92 6.73
N VAL A 755 8.01 0.98 6.51
CA VAL A 755 7.24 2.24 6.52
C VAL A 755 7.32 2.94 7.89
N SER A 756 7.14 2.19 8.99
CA SER A 756 7.27 2.74 10.35
C SER A 756 8.67 3.26 10.66
N ALA A 757 9.71 2.65 10.11
CA ALA A 757 11.10 3.03 10.35
C ALA A 757 11.50 4.31 9.59
N LEU A 758 10.95 4.52 8.38
CA LEU A 758 11.09 5.76 7.62
C LEU A 758 10.32 6.93 8.25
N TRP A 759 9.14 6.66 8.81
CA TRP A 759 8.34 7.65 9.55
C TRP A 759 9.10 8.23 10.76
N ASP A 760 9.68 7.34 11.57
CA ASP A 760 10.53 7.71 12.72
C ASP A 760 11.75 8.55 12.30
N TYR A 761 12.41 8.20 11.18
CA TYR A 761 13.53 8.97 10.64
C TYR A 761 13.14 10.40 10.28
N ALA A 762 11.97 10.59 9.65
CA ALA A 762 11.45 11.92 9.31
C ALA A 762 11.15 12.75 10.57
N ALA A 763 10.41 12.17 11.53
CA ALA A 763 10.02 12.84 12.77
C ALA A 763 11.21 13.28 13.64
N GLU A 764 12.29 12.49 13.69
CA GLU A 764 13.50 12.89 14.44
C GLU A 764 14.31 13.99 13.76
N ARG A 765 14.24 14.10 12.42
CA ARG A 765 15.01 15.06 11.64
C ARG A 765 14.39 16.46 11.64
N THR A 766 13.07 16.57 11.48
CA THR A 766 12.31 17.84 11.55
C THR A 766 12.38 18.47 12.96
N GLY A 767 12.43 17.65 14.01
CA GLY A 767 12.79 18.08 15.36
C GLY A 767 11.73 18.95 16.05
N ALA A 768 10.45 18.74 15.74
CA ALA A 768 9.33 19.44 16.35
C ALA A 768 9.03 18.87 17.76
N SER A 769 9.31 19.65 18.83
CA SER A 769 8.88 19.27 20.19
C SER A 769 8.78 20.46 21.16
N ALA A 770 7.69 21.24 21.09
CA ALA A 770 7.35 22.14 22.18
C ALA A 770 7.08 21.34 23.48
N SER A 771 7.45 21.88 24.64
CA SER A 771 7.27 21.19 25.93
C SER A 771 6.71 22.12 27.01
N ILE A 772 5.76 21.60 27.80
CA ILE A 772 5.06 22.38 28.83
C ILE A 772 5.69 22.15 30.19
N LYS A 773 5.83 20.88 30.58
CA LYS A 773 6.49 20.42 31.82
C LYS A 773 8.00 20.42 31.67
N PHE A 774 8.72 20.96 32.66
CA PHE A 774 10.19 20.97 32.67
C PHE A 774 10.79 19.54 32.75
N LYS A 775 11.22 19.02 31.62
CA LYS A 775 11.87 17.71 31.51
C LYS A 775 13.38 17.83 31.69
N ALA A 776 13.84 17.85 32.94
CA ALA A 776 15.25 17.89 33.33
C ALA A 776 16.17 16.88 32.59
N SER A 777 15.65 15.71 32.20
CA SER A 777 16.41 14.70 31.45
C SER A 777 16.46 14.92 29.92
N ARG A 778 15.71 15.88 29.36
CA ARG A 778 15.87 16.30 27.95
C ARG A 778 17.13 17.15 27.78
N VAL A 779 17.58 17.89 28.80
CA VAL A 779 18.87 18.62 28.79
C VAL A 779 20.06 17.78 29.27
N SER A 780 19.95 16.44 29.34
CA SER A 780 21.12 15.59 29.64
C SER A 780 22.02 15.41 28.41
N MET A 781 23.34 15.46 28.66
CA MET A 781 24.42 15.24 27.69
C MET A 781 24.17 14.00 26.82
N GLU A 782 23.94 12.85 27.43
CA GLU A 782 23.69 11.56 26.74
C GLU A 782 22.56 11.64 25.72
N LYS A 783 21.40 12.21 26.10
CA LYS A 783 20.23 12.33 25.23
C LYS A 783 20.33 13.46 24.21
N ILE A 784 21.35 14.31 24.30
CA ILE A 784 21.68 15.32 23.30
C ILE A 784 22.66 14.72 22.27
N ILE A 785 23.75 14.10 22.74
CA ILE A 785 24.75 13.45 21.90
C ILE A 785 24.13 12.35 21.02
N LEU A 786 23.37 11.41 21.62
CA LEU A 786 22.69 10.33 20.87
C LEU A 786 21.78 10.88 19.76
N LYS A 787 21.06 11.98 20.01
CA LYS A 787 20.15 12.57 19.01
C LYS A 787 20.87 13.45 17.98
N ALA A 788 22.06 13.98 18.30
CA ALA A 788 22.93 14.61 17.31
C ALA A 788 23.55 13.57 16.36
N GLU A 789 23.95 12.41 16.90
CA GLU A 789 24.46 11.28 16.12
C GLU A 789 23.42 10.80 15.10
N TYR A 790 22.19 10.52 15.54
CA TYR A 790 21.08 10.14 14.63
C TYR A 790 20.82 11.18 13.51
N LYS A 791 21.05 12.48 13.75
CA LYS A 791 20.90 13.51 12.69
C LYS A 791 22.00 13.48 11.63
N THR A 792 23.18 12.94 11.95
CA THR A 792 24.33 12.83 11.03
C THR A 792 24.38 11.51 10.25
N MET A 793 23.41 10.62 10.46
CA MET A 793 23.34 9.28 9.86
C MET A 793 22.47 9.24 8.59
N SER A 794 22.74 8.29 7.68
CA SER A 794 21.81 8.01 6.59
C SER A 794 20.55 7.32 7.12
N ALA A 795 19.49 7.29 6.31
CA ALA A 795 18.26 6.58 6.66
C ALA A 795 18.52 5.10 6.95
N ILE A 796 19.40 4.45 6.19
CA ILE A 796 19.72 3.02 6.34
C ILE A 796 20.51 2.77 7.65
N ASP A 797 21.52 3.60 7.93
CA ASP A 797 22.31 3.49 9.18
C ASP A 797 21.43 3.73 10.42
N TYR A 798 20.52 4.70 10.34
CA TYR A 798 19.56 5.01 11.41
C TYR A 798 18.66 3.82 11.71
N ILE A 799 18.09 3.19 10.66
CA ILE A 799 17.26 1.99 10.79
C ILE A 799 18.09 0.85 11.41
N GLN A 800 19.29 0.59 10.90
CA GLN A 800 20.16 -0.46 11.45
C GLN A 800 20.50 -0.21 12.92
N GLN A 801 20.93 1.00 13.32
CA GLN A 801 21.34 1.26 14.70
C GLN A 801 20.16 1.37 15.69
N LYS A 802 18.96 1.76 15.21
CA LYS A 802 17.74 1.78 16.03
C LYS A 802 17.26 0.37 16.38
N TYR A 803 17.29 -0.55 15.41
CA TYR A 803 16.75 -1.91 15.59
C TYR A 803 17.82 -2.99 15.89
N SER A 804 19.11 -2.73 15.73
CA SER A 804 20.18 -3.68 16.14
C SER A 804 20.16 -3.98 17.64
N LYS A 805 19.65 -3.08 18.48
CA LYS A 805 19.41 -3.31 19.91
C LYS A 805 18.25 -4.28 20.21
N MET A 806 17.46 -4.66 19.20
CA MET A 806 16.37 -5.65 19.30
C MET A 806 16.74 -7.00 18.67
N LEU A 807 17.91 -7.13 18.04
CA LEU A 807 18.45 -8.40 17.54
C LEU A 807 19.59 -8.84 18.46
N PRO A 808 19.41 -9.87 19.30
CA PRO A 808 20.44 -10.29 20.26
C PRO A 808 21.57 -11.04 19.55
N ASP A 809 22.64 -10.33 19.21
CA ASP A 809 23.81 -10.94 18.58
C ASP A 809 24.57 -11.87 19.55
N THR A 810 24.95 -13.03 19.04
CA THR A 810 25.60 -14.16 19.73
C THR A 810 24.82 -14.88 20.85
N ARG A 811 25.04 -16.20 20.95
CA ARG A 811 24.41 -17.15 21.90
C ARG A 811 24.61 -16.87 23.41
N LYS A 812 25.32 -15.80 23.81
CA LYS A 812 25.51 -15.44 25.23
C LYS A 812 24.60 -14.32 25.76
N GLY A 813 23.87 -13.61 24.89
CA GLY A 813 22.93 -12.56 25.34
C GLY A 813 21.68 -13.10 26.05
N GLY A 814 21.16 -14.25 25.61
CA GLY A 814 19.82 -14.75 25.97
C GLY A 814 19.57 -14.98 27.47
N LEU A 815 20.59 -15.36 28.26
CA LEU A 815 20.42 -15.60 29.71
C LEU A 815 20.43 -14.33 30.57
N LYS A 816 20.82 -13.15 30.03
CA LYS A 816 20.84 -11.91 30.83
C LYS A 816 19.52 -11.15 30.80
N GLY A 817 18.78 -11.22 29.67
CA GLY A 817 17.45 -10.61 29.53
C GLY A 817 16.37 -11.24 30.41
N LEU A 818 16.57 -12.47 30.90
CA LEU A 818 15.60 -13.18 31.74
C LEU A 818 15.62 -12.75 33.22
N LYS A 819 16.47 -11.80 33.62
CA LYS A 819 16.72 -11.46 35.04
C LYS A 819 16.21 -10.09 35.51
N GLU A 820 15.65 -9.26 34.62
CA GLU A 820 15.00 -7.99 34.97
C GLU A 820 13.46 -8.07 34.91
N ALA A 821 12.90 -9.27 34.72
CA ALA A 821 11.47 -9.52 34.54
C ALA A 821 10.71 -9.87 35.85
N THR A 822 11.36 -9.81 37.01
CA THR A 822 10.78 -10.21 38.31
C THR A 822 10.98 -9.13 39.38
N GLY A 823 10.00 -8.23 39.49
CA GLY A 823 9.99 -7.15 40.48
C GLY A 823 8.58 -6.60 40.76
N THR A 824 8.01 -7.01 41.90
CA THR A 824 6.80 -6.43 42.53
C THR A 824 5.45 -6.71 41.86
N ALA A 825 4.86 -7.86 42.21
CA ALA A 825 3.41 -7.94 42.47
C ALA A 825 3.12 -7.56 43.94
N ILE A 826 1.84 -7.65 44.36
CA ILE A 826 1.23 -7.20 45.65
C ILE A 826 0.74 -5.73 45.58
N GLY A 827 -0.54 -5.44 45.86
CA GLY A 827 -1.62 -6.37 46.21
C GLY A 827 -3.02 -5.73 46.30
N LEU A 828 -4.05 -6.58 46.35
CA LEU A 828 -5.46 -6.22 46.50
C LEU A 828 -5.91 -6.42 47.96
N ALA A 829 -6.29 -5.33 48.67
CA ALA A 829 -7.30 -5.37 49.76
C ALA A 829 -7.54 -3.98 50.40
N ALA A 830 -8.61 -3.28 49.99
CA ALA A 830 -9.35 -2.34 50.84
C ALA A 830 -10.69 -1.97 50.18
N LYS A 831 -11.81 -2.31 50.83
CA LYS A 831 -13.16 -1.77 50.54
C LYS A 831 -13.68 -1.06 51.78
N SER A 832 -14.03 0.22 51.69
CA SER A 832 -15.07 0.83 52.53
C SER A 832 -15.46 2.24 52.02
N LEU A 833 -16.70 2.64 52.36
CA LEU A 833 -17.26 4.00 52.32
C LEU A 833 -17.42 4.72 50.96
N ALA A 834 -18.65 4.67 50.45
CA ALA A 834 -19.38 5.81 49.88
C ALA A 834 -20.25 6.45 51.02
N PRO A 835 -20.96 7.60 50.88
CA PRO A 835 -21.45 8.21 49.63
C PRO A 835 -21.51 9.77 49.54
N ASN A 836 -22.16 10.23 48.46
CA ASN A 836 -22.86 11.52 48.25
C ASN A 836 -22.13 12.74 47.60
N ALA A 837 -22.79 13.19 46.52
CA ALA A 837 -23.02 14.57 46.07
C ALA A 837 -21.91 15.46 45.45
N ALA A 838 -21.97 15.52 44.11
CA ALA A 838 -21.92 16.72 43.25
C ALA A 838 -20.62 17.56 43.08
N SER A 839 -20.29 17.82 41.80
CA SER A 839 -19.33 18.82 41.26
C SER A 839 -17.86 18.69 41.71
N GLU A 840 -16.83 18.88 40.88
CA GLU A 840 -16.77 19.11 39.42
C GLU A 840 -15.39 18.62 38.92
N ILE A 841 -15.31 17.45 38.27
CA ILE A 841 -14.08 16.99 37.58
C ILE A 841 -14.46 16.26 36.29
N SER A 842 -14.36 16.96 35.17
CA SER A 842 -14.41 16.34 33.84
C SER A 842 -13.00 15.92 33.40
N ALA A 843 -12.91 14.78 32.69
CA ALA A 843 -11.93 14.48 31.64
C ALA A 843 -10.40 14.55 31.96
N THR A 844 -9.52 13.69 31.44
CA THR A 844 -9.68 12.53 30.54
C THR A 844 -8.47 11.61 30.65
N ALA A 845 -8.68 10.30 30.45
CA ALA A 845 -7.65 9.40 29.92
C ALA A 845 -8.30 8.15 29.29
N SER A 846 -7.83 7.56 28.17
CA SER A 846 -6.94 7.98 27.06
C SER A 846 -6.90 6.81 26.04
N THR A 847 -6.20 6.74 24.88
CA THR A 847 -5.11 7.52 24.24
C THR A 847 -3.72 7.48 24.93
N VAL A 848 -3.41 6.36 25.59
CA VAL A 848 -2.55 6.24 26.77
C VAL A 848 -1.02 6.44 26.59
N LEU A 849 -0.51 6.86 25.43
CA LEU A 849 0.95 7.09 25.28
C LEU A 849 1.30 8.50 24.74
N GLY A 850 1.00 8.81 23.48
CA GLY A 850 1.28 10.16 22.92
C GLY A 850 0.45 11.25 23.60
N ALA A 851 -0.87 11.12 23.56
CA ALA A 851 -1.77 12.06 24.19
C ALA A 851 -1.64 12.04 25.73
N VAL A 852 -1.35 10.90 26.36
CA VAL A 852 -1.05 10.87 27.81
C VAL A 852 0.26 11.55 28.18
N GLU A 853 1.35 11.48 27.39
CA GLU A 853 2.50 12.36 27.68
C GLU A 853 2.05 13.83 27.65
N ILE A 854 1.17 14.22 26.73
CA ILE A 854 0.69 15.60 26.63
C ILE A 854 -0.24 15.98 27.79
N PHE A 855 -1.26 15.19 28.12
CA PHE A 855 -2.14 15.43 29.28
C PHE A 855 -1.38 15.36 30.62
N HIS A 856 -0.43 14.42 30.79
CA HIS A 856 0.43 14.31 31.97
C HIS A 856 1.53 15.40 32.04
N GLU A 857 1.80 16.08 30.94
CA GLU A 857 2.65 17.28 30.89
C GLU A 857 1.87 18.59 31.02
N MET A 858 0.59 18.64 30.66
CA MET A 858 -0.32 19.74 31.01
C MET A 858 -0.62 19.70 32.51
N ALA A 859 -1.19 18.59 33.01
CA ALA A 859 -1.47 18.38 34.43
C ALA A 859 -0.21 18.33 35.31
N GLY A 860 0.94 18.01 34.73
CA GLY A 860 2.24 18.03 35.41
C GLY A 860 3.07 19.30 35.20
N GLY A 861 2.56 20.26 34.40
CA GLY A 861 3.18 21.55 34.13
C GLY A 861 2.56 22.70 34.94
N SER A 862 1.33 22.53 35.41
CA SER A 862 0.61 23.51 36.26
C SER A 862 1.05 23.51 37.73
N GLY A 863 1.74 22.47 38.20
CA GLY A 863 2.29 22.39 39.55
C GLY A 863 3.69 22.99 39.66
N GLU A 864 4.08 23.41 40.88
CA GLU A 864 5.40 23.99 41.12
C GLU A 864 6.56 23.00 40.90
N LEU A 865 7.73 23.55 40.56
CA LEU A 865 8.96 22.81 40.28
C LEU A 865 9.56 22.22 41.58
N SER A 866 9.42 20.91 41.78
CA SER A 866 10.00 20.26 42.98
C SER A 866 11.53 20.38 43.03
N ALA A 867 12.07 20.60 44.24
CA ALA A 867 13.50 20.85 44.46
C ALA A 867 14.43 19.77 43.86
N GLU A 868 14.01 18.50 43.87
CA GLU A 868 14.76 17.41 43.23
C GLU A 868 14.87 17.59 41.69
N LYS A 869 13.77 18.03 41.03
CA LYS A 869 13.78 18.32 39.58
C LYS A 869 14.64 19.53 39.26
N ILE A 870 14.61 20.57 40.10
CA ILE A 870 15.50 21.73 39.99
C ILE A 870 16.96 21.27 40.08
N ALA A 871 17.33 20.54 41.15
CA ALA A 871 18.68 20.03 41.34
C ALA A 871 19.13 19.00 40.27
N LYS A 872 18.20 18.32 39.60
CA LYS A 872 18.48 17.40 38.48
C LYS A 872 18.64 18.15 37.14
N GLY A 873 17.85 19.18 36.91
CA GLY A 873 17.99 20.08 35.76
C GLY A 873 19.27 20.90 35.81
N ASP A 874 19.59 21.45 36.97
CA ASP A 874 20.80 22.23 37.24
C ASP A 874 22.09 21.43 36.98
N ARG A 875 22.15 20.18 37.48
CA ARG A 875 23.24 19.24 37.22
C ARG A 875 23.33 18.88 35.74
N ASN A 876 22.22 18.58 35.08
CA ASN A 876 22.23 18.23 33.65
C ASN A 876 22.67 19.39 32.75
N LEU A 877 22.20 20.62 33.00
CA LEU A 877 22.67 21.83 32.30
C LEU A 877 24.17 22.08 32.54
N THR A 878 24.64 21.91 33.79
CA THR A 878 26.06 22.09 34.13
C THR A 878 26.95 21.04 33.44
N ASN A 879 26.53 19.78 33.43
CA ASN A 879 27.23 18.71 32.72
C ASN A 879 27.23 18.93 31.20
N LEU A 880 26.12 19.44 30.64
CA LEU A 880 26.03 19.80 29.22
C LEU A 880 26.98 20.95 28.84
N ILE A 881 27.05 22.01 29.66
CA ILE A 881 28.01 23.10 29.48
C ILE A 881 29.46 22.58 29.54
N GLY A 882 29.76 21.65 30.46
CA GLY A 882 31.05 20.97 30.49
C GLY A 882 31.34 20.22 29.18
N ALA A 883 30.40 19.41 28.72
CA ALA A 883 30.51 18.63 27.49
C ALA A 883 30.67 19.49 26.22
N LEU A 884 30.00 20.65 26.13
CA LEU A 884 30.18 21.60 25.03
C LEU A 884 31.62 22.14 24.98
N ASN A 885 32.16 22.56 26.13
CA ASN A 885 33.55 23.03 26.22
C ASN A 885 34.55 21.91 25.87
N SER A 886 34.35 20.69 26.37
CA SER A 886 35.22 19.54 26.04
C SER A 886 35.21 19.18 24.56
N ASN A 887 34.03 19.18 23.93
CA ASN A 887 33.88 18.87 22.50
C ASN A 887 34.47 19.99 21.60
N LEU A 888 34.34 21.27 22.00
CA LEU A 888 35.01 22.38 21.33
C LEU A 888 36.55 22.25 21.44
N ALA A 889 37.08 21.84 22.60
CA ALA A 889 38.51 21.61 22.78
C ALA A 889 39.02 20.42 21.94
N GLU A 890 38.25 19.33 21.83
CA GLU A 890 38.54 18.21 20.93
C GLU A 890 38.63 18.66 19.47
N ILE A 891 37.66 19.46 19.00
CA ILE A 891 37.63 19.99 17.63
C ILE A 891 38.75 20.99 17.38
N THR A 892 39.07 21.84 18.35
CA THR A 892 40.24 22.74 18.28
C THR A 892 41.54 21.95 18.10
N SER A 893 41.68 20.82 18.79
CA SER A 893 42.81 19.90 18.60
C SER A 893 42.79 19.25 17.21
N GLN A 894 41.63 18.87 16.68
CA GLN A 894 41.50 18.31 15.33
C GLN A 894 41.79 19.35 14.22
N PHE A 895 41.42 20.62 14.38
CA PHE A 895 41.87 21.71 13.50
C PHE A 895 43.40 21.86 13.52
N ALA A 896 44.01 21.94 14.70
CA ALA A 896 45.47 22.02 14.85
C ALA A 896 46.19 20.80 14.22
N THR A 897 45.62 19.60 14.36
CA THR A 897 46.17 18.35 13.82
C THR A 897 46.03 18.22 12.30
N THR A 898 45.06 18.92 11.68
CA THR A 898 44.80 18.86 10.23
C THR A 898 45.42 20.02 9.45
N GLY A 899 45.91 21.07 10.12
CA GLY A 899 46.53 22.23 9.47
C GLY A 899 45.57 23.05 8.61
N VAL A 900 44.27 23.03 8.94
CA VAL A 900 43.21 23.79 8.24
C VAL A 900 42.76 24.95 9.14
N SER A 901 42.46 26.12 8.56
CA SER A 901 42.01 27.31 9.30
C SER A 901 40.49 27.45 9.40
N ALA A 902 39.75 27.02 8.38
CA ALA A 902 38.28 26.98 8.35
C ALA A 902 37.78 25.83 7.46
N MET A 903 36.56 25.34 7.73
CA MET A 903 35.90 24.25 7.01
C MET A 903 34.50 24.68 6.57
N ASN A 904 34.10 24.38 5.34
CA ASN A 904 32.78 24.75 4.82
C ASN A 904 31.73 23.72 5.24
N THR A 905 31.18 23.89 6.43
CA THR A 905 30.00 23.17 6.95
C THR A 905 28.73 24.04 6.85
N PHE A 906 27.57 23.51 7.28
CA PHE A 906 26.28 24.17 7.06
C PHE A 906 26.07 25.34 8.05
N SER A 907 26.18 26.59 7.57
CA SER A 907 26.08 27.78 8.43
C SER A 907 24.79 27.82 9.24
N PHE A 908 24.93 28.05 10.54
CA PHE A 908 23.84 28.18 11.50
C PHE A 908 23.59 29.64 11.95
N PHE A 909 24.53 30.55 11.67
CA PHE A 909 24.48 31.96 12.07
C PHE A 909 24.99 32.90 10.96
N GLY A 910 24.12 33.27 10.03
CA GLY A 910 24.39 34.33 9.04
C GLY A 910 25.38 33.96 7.93
N GLU A 911 25.80 34.99 7.19
CA GLU A 911 26.83 34.87 6.15
C GLU A 911 28.21 34.61 6.79
N SER A 912 28.95 33.65 6.26
CA SER A 912 30.23 33.20 6.81
C SER A 912 31.16 32.71 5.70
N ALA A 913 32.47 32.95 5.88
CA ALA A 913 33.52 32.47 4.98
C ALA A 913 34.00 31.03 5.29
N GLY A 914 33.29 30.32 6.16
CA GLY A 914 33.61 28.96 6.62
C GLY A 914 33.68 28.87 8.14
N ASP A 915 33.40 27.70 8.71
CA ASP A 915 33.47 27.48 10.15
C ASP A 915 34.92 27.31 10.62
N SER A 916 35.35 28.22 11.49
CA SER A 916 36.69 28.24 12.08
C SER A 916 36.64 27.91 13.57
N VAL A 917 37.79 27.68 14.20
CA VAL A 917 37.88 27.54 15.67
C VAL A 917 37.27 28.76 16.38
N GLU A 918 37.40 29.96 15.80
CA GLU A 918 36.89 31.20 16.38
C GLU A 918 35.36 31.32 16.25
N SER A 919 34.78 31.04 15.07
CA SER A 919 33.32 31.06 14.90
C SER A 919 32.63 29.99 15.74
N LEU A 920 33.20 28.78 15.81
CA LEU A 920 32.72 27.69 16.66
C LEU A 920 32.86 28.02 18.16
N THR A 921 33.92 28.74 18.55
CA THR A 921 34.07 29.26 19.92
C THR A 921 33.02 30.32 20.25
N GLN A 922 32.72 31.24 19.33
CA GLN A 922 31.69 32.26 19.51
C GLN A 922 30.29 31.64 19.60
N ALA A 923 29.96 30.71 18.70
CA ALA A 923 28.72 29.93 18.73
C ALA A 923 28.58 29.14 20.04
N THR A 924 29.65 28.44 20.47
CA THR A 924 29.66 27.69 21.73
C THR A 924 29.44 28.60 22.94
N ARG A 925 30.10 29.76 22.99
CA ARG A 925 29.89 30.76 24.06
C ARG A 925 28.45 31.29 24.09
N SER A 926 27.83 31.54 22.93
CA SER A 926 26.42 31.93 22.84
C SER A 926 25.50 30.85 23.41
N VAL A 927 25.64 29.59 23.00
CA VAL A 927 24.82 28.47 23.52
C VAL A 927 25.06 28.22 25.01
N ILE A 928 26.30 28.36 25.49
CA ILE A 928 26.61 28.26 26.93
C ILE A 928 26.01 29.42 27.72
N SER A 929 25.92 30.62 27.14
CA SER A 929 25.21 31.76 27.74
C SER A 929 23.74 31.42 27.97
N GLU A 930 23.04 30.89 26.95
CA GLU A 930 21.62 30.51 27.05
C GLU A 930 21.36 29.36 28.04
N LEU A 931 22.25 28.37 28.08
CA LEU A 931 22.19 27.29 29.08
C LEU A 931 22.47 27.80 30.50
N THR A 932 23.33 28.82 30.64
CA THR A 932 23.62 29.47 31.92
C THR A 932 22.47 30.36 32.37
N TYR A 933 21.83 31.08 31.46
CA TYR A 933 20.62 31.85 31.73
C TYR A 933 19.46 30.94 32.16
N ALA A 934 19.22 29.83 31.44
CA ALA A 934 18.27 28.80 31.83
C ALA A 934 18.54 28.26 33.25
N ARG A 935 19.81 28.03 33.60
CA ARG A 935 20.23 27.59 34.94
C ARG A 935 20.00 28.65 36.01
N THR A 936 20.23 29.93 35.71
CA THR A 936 19.91 31.06 36.60
C THR A 936 18.41 31.21 36.83
N MET A 937 17.60 31.09 35.78
CA MET A 937 16.14 31.05 35.89
C MET A 937 15.70 29.92 36.83
N LEU A 938 16.20 28.69 36.63
CA LEU A 938 15.96 27.51 37.48
C LEU A 938 16.20 27.75 38.98
N ARG A 939 17.26 28.49 39.35
CA ARG A 939 17.64 28.76 40.75
C ARG A 939 16.86 29.91 41.39
N SER A 940 16.37 30.86 40.59
CA SER A 940 15.65 32.05 41.08
C SER A 940 14.21 31.75 41.52
N HIS A 941 13.79 32.28 42.68
CA HIS A 941 12.42 32.12 43.21
C HIS A 941 11.51 33.34 42.96
N SER A 942 11.94 34.31 42.15
CA SER A 942 11.20 35.56 41.89
C SER A 942 10.21 35.42 40.74
N ARG A 943 8.98 35.93 40.94
CA ARG A 943 7.95 36.04 39.89
C ARG A 943 8.15 37.25 38.94
N LYS A 944 9.17 38.10 39.14
CA LYS A 944 9.33 39.36 38.38
C LYS A 944 9.85 39.24 36.93
N PHE A 945 10.21 38.06 36.44
CA PHE A 945 10.76 37.86 35.09
C PHE A 945 9.72 37.86 33.95
N ALA A 946 8.65 38.65 34.07
CA ALA A 946 7.54 38.71 33.12
C ALA A 946 7.44 40.05 32.35
N GLN A 947 8.38 40.98 32.56
CA GLN A 947 8.48 42.26 31.85
C GLN A 947 9.95 42.69 31.68
N VAL A 948 10.57 42.24 30.58
CA VAL A 948 11.71 42.84 29.89
C VAL A 948 11.49 42.62 28.40
#